data_AF-A0AAD3M1F5-F1
#
_entry.id   AF-A0AAD3M1F5-F1
#
_cell.length_a   1.000
_cell.length_b   1.000
_cell.length_c   1.000
_cell.angle_alpha   90.00
_cell.angle_beta   90.00
_cell.angle_gamma   90.00
#
_symmetry.space_group_name_H-M   'P 1'
#
loop_
_entity.id
_entity.type
_entity.pdbx_description
1 polymer ?
#
loop_
_entity_poly.entity_id
_entity_poly.type
_entity_poly.pdbx_seq_one_letter_code
_entity_poly.pdbx_strand_id
1 'polypeptide(L)'
;MFSQASNVTEEVVQHRSEAQHSSDCSSLAKLTEQLQATQGRYRELEEKLDYLQKSSAQRDRTEALLKQKDKDCAQLAKDCEALKAQATSLLGELNERQSCLEKSEHERKILEEKLCSKLKALQVAERELEQQRKQHHVAMDKLLLQTQSLEQALKTERHVVTEEKKKLTQLQHAYTCLFRDYDSKLKSEGGDLCGRLEEAERALALKQDLIDKLKEEVEQQKGSLETVPVLTAQAEIYKADFLAEREAREKLNQKKEELQDQLNQAMAEIEKIKQDAASRARIEQMKMRHMEDFPPRAPLPPPQGVFPGPAFNTVPPATSFRNQGLVPQEALLKLLAGLEADRADETGKAGDQTSEFGQQLPGPRLGVGMDCCVIPLRHGGLSLVQTTDFFYPLVEDPYMMGRIACANVLSDLYAMGITECDNMLMLLSVSQKMNDKDRERVMPLMIQGFRDAAEEGGTSVTGGQTVINPWIIVGGVASVVCQPNEFIMPDGAVPGDVLVLTKPLGTQVAVNAHQWLDQPERWNKIKLVVTKEEVKEAYQEAMFSMATLNRTAAGLMHKFQAHAATDVTGFGLLGHANNLAAQQRNEVAFVIHNLPIIAKMTAISKACGNLFNLVQGTSAETSGGLLVCLPREQAAKFCSEMKSQSSGAGGQGAAGGAWIIGIVEKGDRRARIIDKPRIIEVPPRGSQAANQDNSSTSPAPSPNLS
;
A
#
# COMPACT_ATOMS: atom_id res chain seq x y z
N MET A 1 -92.38 -2.65 40.25
CA MET A 1 -92.65 -1.45 41.07
C MET A 1 -91.51 -0.46 40.85
N PHE A 2 -91.69 0.86 40.73
CA PHE A 2 -92.83 1.76 40.99
C PHE A 2 -94.26 1.22 40.80
N SER A 3 -95.03 1.30 41.89
CA SER A 3 -96.23 2.15 42.08
C SER A 3 -97.57 1.89 41.34
N GLN A 4 -98.64 2.11 42.14
CA GLN A 4 -100.06 2.40 41.83
C GLN A 4 -100.99 1.28 41.29
N ALA A 5 -102.32 1.32 41.50
CA ALA A 5 -103.17 1.48 42.70
C ALA A 5 -104.65 1.73 42.32
N SER A 6 -105.59 0.84 42.72
CA SER A 6 -107.07 0.99 42.70
C SER A 6 -107.69 -0.38 43.11
N ASN A 7 -108.44 -0.63 44.19
CA ASN A 7 -109.46 0.07 45.01
C ASN A 7 -110.92 -0.09 44.48
N VAL A 8 -111.94 -0.10 45.39
CA VAL A 8 -113.43 -0.11 45.18
C VAL A 8 -114.10 -1.52 45.00
N THR A 9 -115.24 -1.94 45.63
CA THR A 9 -116.09 -1.54 46.81
C THR A 9 -117.10 -2.67 47.21
N GLU A 10 -117.58 -2.64 48.48
CA GLU A 10 -118.96 -2.86 49.04
C GLU A 10 -119.89 -4.02 48.55
N GLU A 11 -120.38 -4.95 49.40
CA GLU A 11 -121.62 -4.96 50.24
C GLU A 11 -122.96 -5.29 49.46
N VAL A 12 -124.19 -5.55 49.97
CA VAL A 12 -124.82 -5.59 51.33
C VAL A 12 -126.15 -6.45 51.33
N VAL A 13 -126.62 -7.01 52.48
CA VAL A 13 -128.05 -7.40 52.84
C VAL A 13 -128.78 -8.56 52.09
N GLN A 14 -129.87 -9.22 52.56
CA GLN A 14 -130.35 -9.72 53.89
C GLN A 14 -131.68 -10.54 53.74
N HIS A 15 -131.97 -11.47 54.67
CA HIS A 15 -133.28 -12.01 55.12
C HIS A 15 -134.16 -13.06 54.34
N ARG A 16 -134.30 -14.22 55.03
CA ARG A 16 -135.53 -14.98 55.43
C ARG A 16 -136.48 -15.61 54.39
N SER A 17 -136.46 -16.94 54.33
CA SER A 17 -137.66 -17.80 54.42
C SER A 17 -137.26 -19.22 54.85
N GLU A 18 -137.95 -19.74 55.86
CA GLU A 18 -137.64 -20.91 56.68
C GLU A 18 -137.91 -22.28 56.02
N ALA A 19 -137.26 -23.31 56.61
CA ALA A 19 -137.71 -24.70 56.68
C ALA A 19 -137.65 -25.62 55.44
N GLN A 20 -136.43 -25.91 54.92
CA GLN A 20 -136.02 -27.26 54.47
C GLN A 20 -134.49 -27.34 54.21
N HIS A 21 -133.93 -28.55 54.13
CA HIS A 21 -132.51 -28.87 53.78
C HIS A 21 -131.39 -28.58 54.80
N SER A 22 -131.52 -29.13 56.02
CA SER A 22 -130.43 -29.22 57.03
C SER A 22 -129.27 -30.19 56.68
N SER A 23 -129.06 -30.53 55.41
CA SER A 23 -128.06 -31.54 54.97
C SER A 23 -126.94 -30.95 54.11
N ASP A 24 -127.27 -30.03 53.20
CA ASP A 24 -126.34 -29.61 52.15
C ASP A 24 -125.27 -28.62 52.65
N CYS A 25 -125.57 -27.85 53.71
CA CYS A 25 -124.65 -26.87 54.28
C CYS A 25 -123.37 -27.49 54.89
N SER A 26 -123.42 -28.78 55.30
CA SER A 26 -122.24 -29.53 55.75
C SER A 26 -121.33 -29.93 54.58
N SER A 27 -121.90 -30.16 53.40
CA SER A 27 -121.17 -30.59 52.20
C SER A 27 -120.46 -29.43 51.51
N LEU A 28 -121.14 -28.28 51.35
CA LEU A 28 -120.60 -27.07 50.74
C LEU A 28 -119.46 -26.46 51.56
N ALA A 29 -119.56 -26.47 52.89
CA ALA A 29 -118.46 -26.03 53.77
C ALA A 29 -117.21 -26.90 53.56
N LYS A 30 -117.35 -28.23 53.58
CA LYS A 30 -116.25 -29.18 53.35
C LYS A 30 -115.61 -29.05 51.96
N LEU A 31 -116.41 -28.85 50.91
CA LEU A 31 -115.89 -28.63 49.56
C LEU A 31 -115.16 -27.29 49.43
N THR A 32 -115.63 -26.23 50.09
CA THR A 32 -114.97 -24.92 50.08
C THR A 32 -113.65 -24.95 50.86
N GLU A 33 -113.63 -25.64 52.00
CA GLU A 33 -112.44 -25.88 52.81
C GLU A 33 -111.41 -26.74 52.06
N GLN A 34 -111.85 -27.78 51.33
CA GLN A 34 -110.98 -28.56 50.43
C GLN A 34 -110.47 -27.75 49.24
N LEU A 35 -111.27 -26.83 48.67
CA LEU A 35 -110.84 -25.95 47.58
C LEU A 35 -109.80 -24.94 48.07
N GLN A 36 -110.00 -24.32 49.24
CA GLN A 36 -109.00 -23.44 49.84
C GLN A 36 -107.72 -24.19 50.24
N ALA A 37 -107.83 -25.41 50.78
CA ALA A 37 -106.67 -26.24 51.10
C ALA A 37 -105.89 -26.68 49.85
N THR A 38 -106.57 -26.96 48.73
CA THR A 38 -105.91 -27.30 47.45
C THR A 38 -105.33 -26.08 46.77
N GLN A 39 -105.99 -24.92 46.78
CA GLN A 39 -105.42 -23.65 46.30
C GLN A 39 -104.20 -23.22 47.13
N GLY A 40 -104.25 -23.40 48.46
CA GLY A 40 -103.11 -23.19 49.35
C GLY A 40 -101.92 -24.05 48.97
N ARG A 41 -102.13 -25.37 48.80
CA ARG A 41 -101.10 -26.30 48.32
C ARG A 41 -100.58 -25.95 46.92
N TYR A 42 -101.43 -25.46 46.02
CA TYR A 42 -101.03 -25.09 44.67
C TYR A 42 -100.09 -23.88 44.70
N ARG A 43 -100.43 -22.83 45.46
CA ARG A 43 -99.58 -21.65 45.67
C ARG A 43 -98.26 -22.02 46.36
N GLU A 44 -98.30 -22.92 47.34
CA GLU A 44 -97.11 -23.45 48.02
C GLU A 44 -96.21 -24.28 47.07
N LEU A 45 -96.79 -24.93 46.06
CA LEU A 45 -96.05 -25.64 45.01
C LEU A 45 -95.48 -24.69 43.95
N GLU A 46 -96.18 -23.62 43.58
CA GLU A 46 -95.67 -22.56 42.70
C GLU A 46 -94.49 -21.83 43.33
N GLU A 47 -94.56 -21.48 44.61
CA GLU A 47 -93.44 -20.89 45.37
C GLU A 47 -92.24 -21.85 45.45
N LYS A 48 -92.48 -23.16 45.66
CA LYS A 48 -91.42 -24.17 45.63
C LYS A 48 -90.82 -24.34 44.23
N LEU A 49 -91.61 -24.22 43.16
CA LEU A 49 -91.15 -24.30 41.78
C LEU A 49 -90.26 -23.10 41.42
N ASP A 50 -90.68 -21.88 41.76
CA ASP A 50 -89.89 -20.65 41.55
C ASP A 50 -88.59 -20.67 42.39
N TYR A 51 -88.64 -21.16 43.64
CA TYR A 51 -87.44 -21.38 44.45
C TYR A 51 -86.49 -22.41 43.81
N LEU A 52 -87.00 -23.52 43.28
CA LEU A 52 -86.21 -24.53 42.58
C LEU A 52 -85.61 -24.00 41.27
N GLN A 53 -86.35 -23.21 40.50
CA GLN A 53 -85.85 -22.57 39.28
C GLN A 53 -84.73 -21.56 39.60
N LYS A 54 -84.89 -20.73 40.62
CA LYS A 54 -83.83 -19.83 41.12
C LYS A 54 -82.60 -20.61 41.61
N SER A 55 -82.81 -21.70 42.33
CA SER A 55 -81.74 -22.61 42.77
C SER A 55 -81.00 -23.29 41.60
N SER A 56 -81.71 -23.64 40.52
CA SER A 56 -81.10 -24.18 39.29
C SER A 56 -80.26 -23.12 38.59
N ALA A 57 -80.83 -21.94 38.30
CA ALA A 57 -80.12 -20.85 37.64
C ALA A 57 -78.89 -20.37 38.44
N GLN A 58 -78.92 -20.47 39.77
CA GLN A 58 -77.75 -20.20 40.61
C GLN A 58 -76.70 -21.32 40.52
N ARG A 59 -77.10 -22.59 40.46
CA ARG A 59 -76.20 -23.73 40.20
C ARG A 59 -75.52 -23.61 38.84
N ASP A 60 -76.27 -23.32 37.78
CA ASP A 60 -75.75 -23.14 36.42
C ASP A 60 -74.69 -22.03 36.35
N ARG A 61 -74.94 -20.89 37.05
CA ARG A 61 -73.96 -19.80 37.19
C ARG A 61 -72.70 -20.22 37.96
N THR A 62 -72.85 -20.98 39.06
CA THR A 62 -71.68 -21.48 39.80
C THR A 62 -70.87 -22.48 38.97
N GLU A 63 -71.50 -23.36 38.19
CA GLU A 63 -70.82 -24.31 37.33
C GLU A 63 -70.07 -23.62 36.18
N ALA A 64 -70.66 -22.58 35.59
CA ALA A 64 -69.99 -21.75 34.59
C ALA A 64 -68.74 -21.02 35.15
N LEU A 65 -68.83 -20.51 36.38
CA LEU A 65 -67.69 -19.91 37.08
C LEU A 65 -66.59 -20.94 37.40
N LEU A 66 -66.98 -22.16 37.80
CA LEU A 66 -66.04 -23.25 38.10
C LEU A 66 -65.29 -23.67 36.82
N LYS A 67 -66.01 -23.89 35.72
CA LYS A 67 -65.43 -24.16 34.39
C LYS A 67 -64.53 -23.04 33.86
N GLN A 68 -64.77 -21.78 34.24
CA GLN A 68 -63.85 -20.69 33.93
C GLN A 68 -62.59 -20.77 34.80
N LYS A 69 -62.72 -21.05 36.10
CA LYS A 69 -61.58 -21.22 37.01
C LYS A 69 -60.69 -22.41 36.64
N ASP A 70 -61.27 -23.52 36.16
CA ASP A 70 -60.50 -24.66 35.66
C ASP A 70 -59.65 -24.28 34.43
N LYS A 71 -60.19 -23.43 33.53
CA LYS A 71 -59.42 -22.88 32.39
C LYS A 71 -58.32 -21.93 32.85
N ASP A 72 -58.63 -21.02 33.78
CA ASP A 72 -57.65 -20.09 34.36
C ASP A 72 -56.46 -20.88 34.99
N CYS A 73 -56.76 -21.92 35.77
CA CYS A 73 -55.78 -22.82 36.38
C CYS A 73 -54.96 -23.60 35.34
N ALA A 74 -55.61 -24.12 34.30
CA ALA A 74 -54.92 -24.84 33.22
C ALA A 74 -54.00 -23.93 32.39
N GLN A 75 -54.33 -22.64 32.26
CA GLN A 75 -53.45 -21.66 31.63
C GLN A 75 -52.25 -21.32 32.53
N LEU A 76 -52.49 -21.02 33.81
CA LEU A 76 -51.42 -20.75 34.78
C LEU A 76 -50.43 -21.91 34.92
N ALA A 77 -50.89 -23.17 34.81
CA ALA A 77 -50.00 -24.33 34.79
C ALA A 77 -49.03 -24.31 33.60
N LYS A 78 -49.52 -24.00 32.39
CA LYS A 78 -48.68 -23.87 31.18
C LYS A 78 -47.71 -22.70 31.29
N ASP A 79 -48.16 -21.56 31.82
CA ASP A 79 -47.32 -20.38 31.99
C ASP A 79 -46.19 -20.65 33.00
N CYS A 80 -46.47 -21.39 34.08
CA CYS A 80 -45.45 -21.87 35.02
C CYS A 80 -44.43 -22.83 34.37
N GLU A 81 -44.88 -23.75 33.51
CA GLU A 81 -43.98 -24.65 32.76
C GLU A 81 -43.10 -23.88 31.77
N ALA A 82 -43.66 -22.90 31.05
CA ALA A 82 -42.93 -22.04 30.13
C ALA A 82 -41.87 -21.18 30.85
N LEU A 83 -42.24 -20.57 31.98
CA LEU A 83 -41.30 -19.80 32.82
C LEU A 83 -40.19 -20.70 33.39
N LYS A 84 -40.50 -21.94 33.81
CA LYS A 84 -39.50 -22.91 34.27
C LYS A 84 -38.53 -23.29 33.15
N ALA A 85 -39.02 -23.50 31.92
CA ALA A 85 -38.17 -23.77 30.77
C ALA A 85 -37.24 -22.58 30.46
N GLN A 86 -37.75 -21.35 30.46
CA GLN A 86 -36.95 -20.13 30.25
C GLN A 86 -35.86 -19.96 31.33
N ALA A 87 -36.22 -20.14 32.61
CA ALA A 87 -35.26 -20.07 33.71
C ALA A 87 -34.15 -21.13 33.59
N THR A 88 -34.48 -22.33 33.13
CA THR A 88 -33.50 -23.41 32.91
C THR A 88 -32.56 -23.09 31.74
N SER A 89 -33.07 -22.49 30.65
CA SER A 89 -32.26 -22.03 29.51
C SER A 89 -31.27 -20.94 29.93
N LEU A 90 -31.74 -19.92 30.65
CA LEU A 90 -30.91 -18.82 31.13
C LEU A 90 -29.82 -19.30 32.10
N LEU A 91 -30.10 -20.31 32.93
CA LEU A 91 -29.09 -20.94 33.80
C LEU A 91 -28.01 -21.67 32.98
N GLY A 92 -28.40 -22.32 31.87
CA GLY A 92 -27.48 -22.94 30.92
C GLY A 92 -26.54 -21.90 30.27
N GLU A 93 -27.12 -20.85 29.69
CA GLU A 93 -26.35 -19.74 29.10
C GLU A 93 -25.41 -19.08 30.11
N LEU A 94 -25.85 -18.90 31.36
CA LEU A 94 -25.03 -18.30 32.42
C LEU A 94 -23.83 -19.20 32.78
N ASN A 95 -24.03 -20.52 32.87
CA ASN A 95 -22.94 -21.48 33.10
C ASN A 95 -21.95 -21.54 31.93
N GLU A 96 -22.43 -21.48 30.69
CA GLU A 96 -21.56 -21.40 29.50
C GLU A 96 -20.73 -20.11 29.50
N ARG A 97 -21.36 -18.96 29.77
CA ARG A 97 -20.67 -17.67 29.91
C ARG A 97 -19.63 -17.69 31.04
N GLN A 98 -19.95 -18.31 32.17
CA GLN A 98 -19.02 -18.49 33.29
C GLN A 98 -17.79 -19.31 32.88
N SER A 99 -17.98 -20.45 32.19
CA SER A 99 -16.88 -21.28 31.69
C SER A 99 -16.02 -20.57 30.63
N CYS A 100 -16.63 -19.76 29.76
CA CYS A 100 -15.90 -18.91 28.81
C CYS A 100 -15.07 -17.83 29.52
N LEU A 101 -15.61 -17.21 30.57
CA LEU A 101 -14.90 -16.21 31.37
C LEU A 101 -13.67 -16.84 32.06
N GLU A 102 -13.82 -17.98 32.72
CA GLU A 102 -12.73 -18.69 33.40
C GLU A 102 -11.58 -19.08 32.45
N LYS A 103 -11.90 -19.53 31.22
CA LYS A 103 -10.89 -19.80 30.17
C LYS A 103 -10.16 -18.53 29.77
N SER A 104 -10.88 -17.44 29.52
CA SER A 104 -10.30 -16.15 29.14
C SER A 104 -9.42 -15.56 30.25
N GLU A 105 -9.81 -15.70 31.52
CA GLU A 105 -8.97 -15.30 32.66
C GLU A 105 -7.69 -16.14 32.79
N HIS A 106 -7.76 -17.44 32.49
CA HIS A 106 -6.57 -18.31 32.48
C HIS A 106 -5.60 -17.92 31.36
N GLU A 107 -6.11 -17.69 30.15
CA GLU A 107 -5.32 -17.20 29.01
C GLU A 107 -4.68 -15.83 29.30
N ARG A 108 -5.44 -14.91 29.93
CA ARG A 108 -4.92 -13.60 30.36
C ARG A 108 -3.71 -13.74 31.30
N LYS A 109 -3.80 -14.62 32.31
CA LYS A 109 -2.68 -14.87 33.25
C LYS A 109 -1.43 -15.40 32.53
N ILE A 110 -1.59 -16.34 31.60
CA ILE A 110 -0.47 -16.88 30.80
C ILE A 110 0.16 -15.77 29.94
N LEU A 111 -0.64 -14.87 29.37
CA LEU A 111 -0.13 -13.73 28.59
C LEU A 111 0.59 -12.70 29.47
N GLU A 112 0.10 -12.43 30.69
CA GLU A 112 0.75 -11.53 31.66
C GLU A 112 2.10 -12.08 32.15
N GLU A 113 2.21 -13.38 32.40
CA GLU A 113 3.48 -14.04 32.73
C GLU A 113 4.49 -13.96 31.57
N LYS A 114 4.04 -14.21 30.33
CA LYS A 114 4.86 -14.06 29.12
C LYS A 114 5.32 -12.61 28.91
N LEU A 115 4.44 -11.63 29.15
CA LEU A 115 4.77 -10.21 29.07
C LEU A 115 5.84 -9.82 30.11
N CYS A 116 5.68 -10.28 31.36
CA CYS A 116 6.66 -10.07 32.43
C CYS A 116 8.03 -10.69 32.10
N SER A 117 8.06 -11.90 31.51
CA SER A 117 9.29 -12.52 31.02
C SER A 117 9.96 -11.70 29.91
N LYS A 118 9.18 -11.24 28.91
CA LYS A 118 9.71 -10.43 27.80
C LYS A 118 10.20 -9.05 28.23
N LEU A 119 9.54 -8.39 29.19
CA LEU A 119 9.99 -7.12 29.76
C LEU A 119 11.34 -7.26 30.48
N LYS A 120 11.56 -8.37 31.20
CA LYS A 120 12.86 -8.65 31.84
C LYS A 120 13.96 -8.89 30.80
N ALA A 121 13.66 -9.63 29.73
CA ALA A 121 14.61 -9.85 28.64
C ALA A 121 14.96 -8.53 27.91
N LEU A 122 13.97 -7.66 27.68
CA LEU A 122 14.18 -6.33 27.09
C LEU A 122 15.14 -5.48 27.94
N GLN A 123 14.93 -5.41 29.26
CA GLN A 123 15.81 -4.66 30.16
C GLN A 123 17.26 -5.17 30.20
N VAL A 124 17.49 -6.45 29.92
CA VAL A 124 18.86 -6.99 29.79
C VAL A 124 19.49 -6.52 28.47
N ALA A 125 18.76 -6.68 27.35
CA ALA A 125 19.23 -6.26 26.04
C ALA A 125 19.49 -4.73 25.95
N GLU A 126 18.66 -3.91 26.60
CA GLU A 126 18.86 -2.46 26.70
C GLU A 126 20.19 -2.12 27.40
N ARG A 127 20.52 -2.81 28.49
CA ARG A 127 21.78 -2.62 29.23
C ARG A 127 23.00 -3.06 28.42
N GLU A 128 22.90 -4.18 27.72
CA GLU A 128 23.95 -4.67 26.81
C GLU A 128 24.20 -3.68 25.67
N LEU A 129 23.14 -3.13 25.07
CA LEU A 129 23.24 -2.14 24.01
C LEU A 129 23.82 -0.81 24.51
N GLU A 130 23.47 -0.37 25.73
CA GLU A 130 24.09 0.81 26.35
C GLU A 130 25.59 0.58 26.66
N GLN A 131 25.98 -0.63 27.06
CA GLN A 131 27.38 -1.01 27.27
C GLN A 131 28.16 -1.04 25.96
N GLN A 132 27.59 -1.59 24.87
CA GLN A 132 28.19 -1.54 23.53
C GLN A 132 28.35 -0.09 23.03
N ARG A 133 27.35 0.78 23.22
CA ARG A 133 27.47 2.21 22.86
C ARG A 133 28.63 2.88 23.58
N LYS A 134 28.84 2.61 24.88
CA LYS A 134 29.98 3.14 25.64
C LYS A 134 31.33 2.62 25.12
N GLN A 135 31.41 1.34 24.75
CA GLN A 135 32.60 0.77 24.12
C GLN A 135 32.90 1.40 22.74
N HIS A 136 31.87 1.57 21.90
CA HIS A 136 32.00 2.21 20.59
C HIS A 136 32.45 3.67 20.70
N HIS A 137 31.95 4.41 21.69
CA HIS A 137 32.36 5.81 21.93
C HIS A 137 33.86 5.90 22.25
N VAL A 138 34.36 5.06 23.18
CA VAL A 138 35.79 4.99 23.52
C VAL A 138 36.65 4.58 22.31
N ALA A 139 36.16 3.68 21.46
CA ALA A 139 36.85 3.30 20.22
C ALA A 139 36.91 4.47 19.21
N MET A 140 35.82 5.23 19.08
CA MET A 140 35.73 6.39 18.19
C MET A 140 36.67 7.53 18.65
N ASP A 141 36.71 7.82 19.95
CA ASP A 141 37.62 8.82 20.53
C ASP A 141 39.10 8.45 20.29
N LYS A 142 39.44 7.15 20.40
CA LYS A 142 40.78 6.65 20.10
C LYS A 142 41.16 6.85 18.62
N LEU A 143 40.23 6.62 17.69
CA LEU A 143 40.45 6.84 16.26
C LEU A 143 40.56 8.34 15.92
N LEU A 144 39.78 9.20 16.59
CA LEU A 144 39.89 10.65 16.48
C LEU A 144 41.29 11.15 16.92
N LEU A 145 41.78 10.67 18.06
CA LEU A 145 43.14 10.97 18.56
C LEU A 145 44.23 10.51 17.58
N GLN A 146 44.08 9.32 16.96
CA GLN A 146 45.01 8.86 15.93
C GLN A 146 44.96 9.75 14.67
N THR A 147 43.76 10.16 14.25
CA THR A 147 43.57 11.03 13.07
C THR A 147 44.21 12.39 13.28
N GLN A 148 43.99 13.02 14.44
CA GLN A 148 44.62 14.31 14.79
C GLN A 148 46.16 14.22 14.82
N SER A 149 46.71 13.12 15.33
CA SER A 149 48.16 12.86 15.32
C SER A 149 48.72 12.77 13.90
N LEU A 150 48.03 12.06 13.01
CA LEU A 150 48.41 11.92 11.60
C LEU A 150 48.27 13.25 10.84
N GLU A 151 47.22 14.03 11.07
CA GLU A 151 47.06 15.38 10.50
C GLU A 151 48.19 16.31 10.93
N GLN A 152 48.60 16.25 12.20
CA GLN A 152 49.70 17.05 12.72
C GLN A 152 51.04 16.65 12.08
N ALA A 153 51.32 15.36 11.90
CA ALA A 153 52.49 14.87 11.18
C ALA A 153 52.49 15.30 9.69
N LEU A 154 51.35 15.16 9.01
CA LEU A 154 51.21 15.56 7.61
C LEU A 154 51.37 17.08 7.42
N LYS A 155 50.98 17.88 8.43
CA LYS A 155 51.23 19.33 8.46
C LYS A 155 52.73 19.65 8.62
N THR A 156 53.50 18.90 9.41
CA THR A 156 54.95 19.14 9.54
C THR A 156 55.68 18.75 8.25
N GLU A 157 55.35 17.63 7.61
CA GLU A 157 55.93 17.25 6.32
C GLU A 157 55.67 18.28 5.21
N ARG A 158 54.42 18.78 5.10
CA ARG A 158 54.10 19.88 4.17
C ARG A 158 54.97 21.11 4.40
N HIS A 159 55.34 21.41 5.64
CA HIS A 159 56.21 22.54 5.96
C HIS A 159 57.65 22.28 5.51
N VAL A 160 58.18 21.07 5.73
CA VAL A 160 59.50 20.63 5.22
C VAL A 160 59.56 20.71 3.69
N VAL A 161 58.56 20.16 2.99
CA VAL A 161 58.46 20.24 1.52
C VAL A 161 58.45 21.69 1.01
N THR A 162 57.80 22.59 1.76
CA THR A 162 57.76 24.02 1.42
C THR A 162 59.14 24.68 1.57
N GLU A 163 59.91 24.35 2.61
CA GLU A 163 61.28 24.85 2.78
C GLU A 163 62.25 24.28 1.75
N GLU A 164 62.18 22.97 1.43
CA GLU A 164 62.99 22.39 0.36
C GLU A 164 62.67 23.02 -1.01
N LYS A 165 61.40 23.35 -1.30
CA LYS A 165 61.03 24.08 -2.51
C LYS A 165 61.62 25.50 -2.56
N LYS A 166 61.74 26.20 -1.41
CA LYS A 166 62.44 27.50 -1.34
C LYS A 166 63.94 27.34 -1.61
N LYS A 167 64.60 26.35 -1.00
CA LYS A 167 66.03 26.05 -1.23
C LYS A 167 66.29 25.73 -2.71
N LEU A 168 65.44 24.91 -3.33
CA LEU A 168 65.52 24.60 -4.77
C LEU A 168 65.42 25.87 -5.63
N THR A 169 64.49 26.77 -5.30
CA THR A 169 64.32 28.05 -6.02
C THR A 169 65.55 28.95 -5.87
N GLN A 170 66.15 29.00 -4.67
CA GLN A 170 67.41 29.73 -4.44
C GLN A 170 68.57 29.13 -5.22
N LEU A 171 68.66 27.80 -5.29
CA LEU A 171 69.71 27.09 -6.03
C LEU A 171 69.59 27.34 -7.55
N GLN A 172 68.36 27.32 -8.09
CA GLN A 172 68.07 27.68 -9.49
C GLN A 172 68.47 29.13 -9.80
N HIS A 173 68.19 30.06 -8.89
CA HIS A 173 68.61 31.45 -9.06
C HIS A 173 70.15 31.60 -9.03
N ALA A 174 70.83 30.96 -8.07
CA ALA A 174 72.29 30.96 -7.99
C ALA A 174 72.95 30.36 -9.24
N TYR A 175 72.40 29.25 -9.77
CA TYR A 175 72.85 28.65 -11.02
C TYR A 175 72.68 29.61 -12.21
N THR A 176 71.54 30.30 -12.30
CA THR A 176 71.28 31.29 -13.36
C THR A 176 72.28 32.45 -13.33
N CYS A 177 72.62 32.95 -12.14
CA CYS A 177 73.64 33.99 -11.98
C CYS A 177 75.04 33.49 -12.37
N LEU A 178 75.45 32.30 -11.91
CA LEU A 178 76.73 31.70 -12.30
C LEU A 178 76.84 31.45 -13.80
N PHE A 179 75.74 31.03 -14.45
CA PHE A 179 75.69 30.84 -15.90
C PHE A 179 75.92 32.17 -16.65
N ARG A 180 75.30 33.25 -16.20
CA ARG A 180 75.48 34.60 -16.77
C ARG A 180 76.91 35.12 -16.57
N ASP A 181 77.52 34.86 -15.42
CA ASP A 181 78.90 35.27 -15.13
C ASP A 181 79.91 34.44 -15.94
N TYR A 182 79.61 33.15 -16.20
CA TYR A 182 80.38 32.28 -17.08
C TYR A 182 80.31 32.72 -18.55
N ASP A 183 79.11 33.01 -19.06
CA ASP A 183 78.89 33.57 -20.41
C ASP A 183 79.56 34.96 -20.58
N SER A 184 79.59 35.76 -19.52
CA SER A 184 80.32 37.04 -19.51
C SER A 184 81.85 36.85 -19.56
N LYS A 185 82.39 35.83 -18.88
CA LYS A 185 83.82 35.47 -18.97
C LYS A 185 84.22 34.88 -20.33
N LEU A 186 83.36 34.07 -20.93
CA LEU A 186 83.52 33.53 -22.29
C LEU A 186 83.64 34.65 -23.34
N LYS A 187 83.05 35.82 -23.08
CA LYS A 187 83.15 37.03 -23.93
C LYS A 187 84.40 37.88 -23.65
N SER A 188 85.11 37.67 -22.54
CA SER A 188 86.30 38.47 -22.18
C SER A 188 87.64 37.79 -22.49
N GLU A 189 87.71 36.46 -22.58
CA GLU A 189 88.96 35.73 -22.85
C GLU A 189 88.92 35.05 -24.23
N GLY A 190 89.21 35.83 -25.27
CA GLY A 190 89.40 35.32 -26.63
C GLY A 190 90.77 34.66 -26.80
N GLY A 191 90.84 33.34 -26.62
CA GLY A 191 92.07 32.56 -26.85
C GLY A 191 91.84 31.05 -26.84
N ASP A 192 91.92 30.43 -28.01
CA ASP A 192 91.90 28.97 -28.26
C ASP A 192 90.71 28.19 -27.67
N LEU A 193 89.51 28.49 -28.20
CA LEU A 193 88.25 27.91 -27.73
C LEU A 193 87.64 26.83 -28.64
N CYS A 194 87.98 26.71 -29.93
CA CYS A 194 87.27 25.80 -30.85
C CYS A 194 87.35 24.32 -30.43
N GLY A 195 88.53 23.80 -30.11
CA GLY A 195 88.68 22.40 -29.69
C GLY A 195 88.00 22.10 -28.34
N ARG A 196 88.07 23.06 -27.40
CA ARG A 196 87.47 22.94 -26.07
C ARG A 196 85.95 23.14 -26.08
N LEU A 197 85.42 23.90 -27.03
CA LEU A 197 83.99 24.08 -27.24
C LEU A 197 83.37 22.77 -27.76
N GLU A 198 83.96 22.12 -28.76
CA GLU A 198 83.46 20.82 -29.25
C GLU A 198 83.49 19.72 -28.19
N GLU A 199 84.53 19.66 -27.34
CA GLU A 199 84.58 18.72 -26.22
C GLU A 199 83.54 19.06 -25.14
N ALA A 200 83.35 20.35 -24.84
CA ALA A 200 82.33 20.80 -23.89
C ALA A 200 80.91 20.52 -24.39
N GLU A 201 80.63 20.76 -25.69
CA GLU A 201 79.34 20.47 -26.33
C GLU A 201 79.07 18.97 -26.38
N ARG A 202 80.06 18.13 -26.72
CA ARG A 202 79.94 16.67 -26.64
C ARG A 202 79.70 16.19 -25.20
N ALA A 203 80.38 16.78 -24.20
CA ALA A 203 80.14 16.46 -22.79
C ALA A 203 78.77 16.94 -22.29
N LEU A 204 78.24 18.04 -22.82
CA LEU A 204 76.89 18.54 -22.55
C LEU A 204 75.82 17.62 -23.17
N ALA A 205 76.01 17.20 -24.42
CA ALA A 205 75.12 16.25 -25.09
C ALA A 205 75.07 14.91 -24.34
N LEU A 206 76.22 14.35 -23.95
CA LEU A 206 76.27 13.11 -23.16
C LEU A 206 75.61 13.25 -21.77
N LYS A 207 75.69 14.43 -21.14
CA LYS A 207 74.97 14.69 -19.88
C LYS A 207 73.47 14.91 -20.09
N GLN A 208 73.06 15.49 -21.21
CA GLN A 208 71.66 15.65 -21.57
C GLN A 208 71.00 14.28 -21.82
N ASP A 209 71.65 13.41 -22.61
CA ASP A 209 71.23 12.01 -22.81
C ASP A 209 71.12 11.24 -21.47
N LEU A 210 72.06 11.46 -20.54
CA LEU A 210 72.01 10.84 -19.22
C LEU A 210 70.86 11.38 -18.36
N ILE A 211 70.60 12.69 -18.42
CA ILE A 211 69.47 13.32 -17.72
C ILE A 211 68.14 12.80 -18.27
N ASP A 212 68.01 12.66 -19.58
CA ASP A 212 66.75 12.22 -20.19
C ASP A 212 66.51 10.72 -19.98
N LYS A 213 67.57 9.87 -19.97
CA LYS A 213 67.48 8.48 -19.47
C LYS A 213 67.08 8.40 -18.00
N LEU A 214 67.66 9.23 -17.14
CA LEU A 214 67.30 9.27 -15.71
C LEU A 214 65.85 9.75 -15.50
N LYS A 215 65.33 10.67 -16.33
CA LYS A 215 63.91 11.02 -16.32
C LYS A 215 63.01 9.87 -16.76
N GLU A 216 63.42 9.14 -17.80
CA GLU A 216 62.68 7.98 -18.29
C GLU A 216 62.65 6.85 -17.23
N GLU A 217 63.78 6.57 -16.57
CA GLU A 217 63.84 5.67 -15.41
C GLU A 217 62.98 6.16 -14.24
N VAL A 218 62.99 7.46 -13.92
CA VAL A 218 62.16 8.03 -12.84
C VAL A 218 60.66 7.93 -13.16
N GLU A 219 60.25 8.20 -14.40
CA GLU A 219 58.83 8.11 -14.79
C GLU A 219 58.37 6.64 -14.87
N GLN A 220 59.25 5.72 -15.28
CA GLN A 220 59.01 4.27 -15.25
C GLN A 220 58.92 3.72 -13.81
N GLN A 221 59.77 4.21 -12.89
CA GLN A 221 59.68 3.91 -11.46
C GLN A 221 58.43 4.53 -10.82
N LYS A 222 58.00 5.71 -11.26
CA LYS A 222 56.80 6.39 -10.77
C LYS A 222 55.51 5.65 -11.17
N GLY A 223 55.42 5.18 -12.41
CA GLY A 223 54.32 4.27 -12.81
C GLY A 223 54.31 2.96 -12.00
N SER A 224 55.49 2.45 -11.63
CA SER A 224 55.59 1.31 -10.71
C SER A 224 55.10 1.68 -9.29
N LEU A 225 55.48 2.85 -8.79
CA LEU A 225 55.10 3.36 -7.47
C LEU A 225 53.60 3.64 -7.35
N GLU A 226 52.93 4.05 -8.43
CA GLU A 226 51.48 4.27 -8.46
C GLU A 226 50.67 2.95 -8.35
N THR A 227 51.24 1.81 -8.78
CA THR A 227 50.58 0.49 -8.59
C THR A 227 50.67 -0.04 -7.15
N VAL A 228 51.65 0.39 -6.37
CA VAL A 228 51.85 -0.13 -4.99
C VAL A 228 50.68 0.22 -4.06
N PRO A 229 50.18 1.48 -3.98
CA PRO A 229 48.98 1.82 -3.21
C PRO A 229 47.74 1.02 -3.63
N VAL A 230 47.55 0.80 -4.94
CA VAL A 230 46.40 0.04 -5.47
C VAL A 230 46.49 -1.43 -5.03
N LEU A 231 47.66 -2.05 -5.17
CA LEU A 231 47.89 -3.43 -4.73
C LEU A 231 47.81 -3.58 -3.21
N THR A 232 48.25 -2.57 -2.43
CA THR A 232 48.09 -2.54 -0.98
C THR A 232 46.62 -2.42 -0.57
N ALA A 233 45.87 -1.49 -1.15
CA ALA A 233 44.43 -1.35 -0.90
C ALA A 233 43.66 -2.63 -1.29
N GLN A 234 44.01 -3.25 -2.42
CA GLN A 234 43.41 -4.51 -2.84
C GLN A 234 43.74 -5.67 -1.88
N ALA A 235 44.97 -5.73 -1.36
CA ALA A 235 45.34 -6.71 -0.33
C ALA A 235 44.63 -6.46 1.02
N GLU A 236 44.37 -5.21 1.39
CA GLU A 236 43.59 -4.86 2.58
C GLU A 236 42.11 -5.21 2.43
N ILE A 237 41.50 -4.98 1.26
CA ILE A 237 40.13 -5.41 0.94
C ILE A 237 40.02 -6.94 1.03
N TYR A 238 40.88 -7.70 0.35
CA TYR A 238 40.86 -9.17 0.43
C TYR A 238 41.08 -9.70 1.86
N LYS A 239 41.90 -9.01 2.67
CA LYS A 239 42.08 -9.35 4.09
C LYS A 239 40.83 -9.07 4.92
N ALA A 240 40.13 -7.96 4.65
CA ALA A 240 38.88 -7.62 5.32
C ALA A 240 37.77 -8.63 4.99
N ASP A 241 37.59 -8.94 3.70
CA ASP A 241 36.61 -9.94 3.23
C ASP A 241 36.89 -11.33 3.82
N PHE A 242 38.16 -11.77 3.83
CA PHE A 242 38.55 -13.05 4.42
C PHE A 242 38.23 -13.12 5.92
N LEU A 243 38.44 -12.04 6.67
CA LEU A 243 38.12 -11.98 8.10
C LEU A 243 36.59 -11.96 8.33
N ALA A 244 35.84 -11.22 7.52
CA ALA A 244 34.38 -11.17 7.60
C ALA A 244 33.74 -12.53 7.25
N GLU A 245 34.23 -13.22 6.21
CA GLU A 245 33.75 -14.56 5.85
C GLU A 245 34.12 -15.60 6.93
N ARG A 246 35.27 -15.46 7.60
CA ARG A 246 35.65 -16.31 8.73
C ARG A 246 34.74 -16.09 9.93
N GLU A 247 34.46 -14.84 10.30
CA GLU A 247 33.53 -14.51 11.39
C GLU A 247 32.10 -15.00 11.09
N ALA A 248 31.64 -14.86 9.84
CA ALA A 248 30.36 -15.39 9.40
C ALA A 248 30.30 -16.93 9.51
N ARG A 249 31.37 -17.65 9.12
CA ARG A 249 31.47 -19.10 9.31
C ARG A 249 31.51 -19.51 10.78
N GLU A 250 32.23 -18.77 11.64
CA GLU A 250 32.28 -19.03 13.08
C GLU A 250 30.88 -18.88 13.72
N LYS A 251 30.16 -17.79 13.42
CA LYS A 251 28.75 -17.58 13.86
C LYS A 251 27.78 -18.64 13.33
N LEU A 252 27.94 -19.05 12.08
CA LEU A 252 27.10 -20.10 11.48
C LEU A 252 27.37 -21.46 12.15
N ASN A 253 28.62 -21.76 12.50
CA ASN A 253 28.97 -22.99 13.20
C ASN A 253 28.47 -22.99 14.65
N GLN A 254 28.57 -21.87 15.39
CA GLN A 254 27.96 -21.71 16.72
C GLN A 254 26.45 -21.97 16.66
N LYS A 255 25.74 -21.34 15.72
CA LYS A 255 24.29 -21.52 15.57
C LYS A 255 23.89 -22.94 15.17
N LYS A 256 24.75 -23.65 14.43
CA LYS A 256 24.58 -25.07 14.12
C LYS A 256 24.74 -25.94 15.37
N GLU A 257 25.68 -25.61 16.25
CA GLU A 257 25.91 -26.29 17.52
C GLU A 257 24.72 -26.07 18.48
N GLU A 258 24.24 -24.83 18.64
CA GLU A 258 23.01 -24.50 19.40
C GLU A 258 21.78 -25.28 18.89
N LEU A 259 21.58 -25.36 17.58
CA LEU A 259 20.46 -26.10 16.98
C LEU A 259 20.62 -27.62 17.15
N GLN A 260 21.85 -28.13 17.14
CA GLN A 260 22.12 -29.55 17.40
C GLN A 260 21.81 -29.91 18.86
N ASP A 261 22.14 -29.04 19.82
CA ASP A 261 21.81 -29.24 21.23
C ASP A 261 20.31 -29.12 21.49
N GLN A 262 19.62 -28.16 20.87
CA GLN A 262 18.15 -28.07 20.93
C GLN A 262 17.49 -29.34 20.35
N LEU A 263 18.02 -29.88 19.24
CA LEU A 263 17.54 -31.13 18.66
C LEU A 263 17.79 -32.33 19.59
N ASN A 264 18.98 -32.42 20.18
CA ASN A 264 19.32 -33.46 21.15
C ASN A 264 18.39 -33.42 22.38
N GLN A 265 18.11 -32.22 22.90
CA GLN A 265 17.22 -32.02 24.04
C GLN A 265 15.76 -32.35 23.70
N ALA A 266 15.27 -31.93 22.52
CA ALA A 266 13.94 -32.30 22.04
C ALA A 266 13.79 -33.82 21.83
N MET A 267 14.81 -34.50 21.31
CA MET A 267 14.82 -35.96 21.22
C MET A 267 14.78 -36.64 22.59
N ALA A 268 15.51 -36.13 23.58
CA ALA A 268 15.47 -36.63 24.96
C ALA A 268 14.09 -36.43 25.62
N GLU A 269 13.43 -35.30 25.38
CA GLU A 269 12.05 -35.05 25.83
C GLU A 269 11.05 -35.97 25.14
N ILE A 270 11.17 -36.20 23.83
CA ILE A 270 10.33 -37.15 23.09
C ILE A 270 10.50 -38.57 23.66
N GLU A 271 11.73 -39.01 23.95
CA GLU A 271 11.98 -40.35 24.49
C GLU A 271 11.44 -40.49 25.92
N LYS A 272 11.56 -39.45 26.75
CA LYS A 272 10.92 -39.37 28.07
C LYS A 272 9.39 -39.43 27.97
N ILE A 273 8.78 -38.70 27.04
CA ILE A 273 7.33 -38.72 26.78
C ILE A 273 6.88 -40.12 26.29
N LYS A 274 7.66 -40.81 25.46
CA LYS A 274 7.38 -42.21 25.10
C LYS A 274 7.46 -43.14 26.32
N GLN A 275 8.43 -42.94 27.20
CA GLN A 275 8.59 -43.75 28.41
C GLN A 275 7.43 -43.52 29.40
N ASP A 276 6.96 -42.28 29.51
CA ASP A 276 5.75 -41.90 30.26
C ASP A 276 4.47 -42.41 29.59
N ALA A 277 4.38 -42.43 28.26
CA ALA A 277 3.27 -43.02 27.53
C ALA A 277 3.23 -44.55 27.73
N ALA A 278 4.39 -45.22 27.73
CA ALA A 278 4.51 -46.65 27.99
C ALA A 278 4.17 -47.02 29.45
N SER A 279 4.51 -46.16 30.41
CA SER A 279 4.13 -46.35 31.82
C SER A 279 2.63 -46.12 32.04
N ARG A 280 2.05 -45.08 31.43
CA ARG A 280 0.59 -44.85 31.39
C ARG A 280 -0.14 -46.01 30.75
N ALA A 281 0.28 -46.49 29.58
CA ALA A 281 -0.32 -47.63 28.91
C ALA A 281 -0.29 -48.93 29.74
N ARG A 282 0.74 -49.14 30.57
CA ARG A 282 0.79 -50.27 31.54
C ARG A 282 -0.21 -50.10 32.69
N ILE A 283 -0.37 -48.88 33.21
CA ILE A 283 -1.39 -48.55 34.22
C ILE A 283 -2.81 -48.70 33.64
N GLU A 284 -3.00 -48.32 32.38
CA GLU A 284 -4.26 -48.44 31.65
C GLU A 284 -4.58 -49.91 31.36
N GLN A 285 -3.60 -50.73 30.99
CA GLN A 285 -3.74 -52.20 30.93
C GLN A 285 -3.96 -52.89 32.28
N MET A 286 -3.68 -52.23 33.41
CA MET A 286 -4.12 -52.68 34.73
C MET A 286 -5.60 -52.33 34.97
N LYS A 287 -6.02 -51.10 34.63
CA LYS A 287 -7.44 -50.68 34.75
C LYS A 287 -8.37 -51.46 33.83
N MET A 288 -7.97 -51.71 32.59
CA MET A 288 -8.76 -52.45 31.59
C MET A 288 -8.89 -53.96 31.90
N ARG A 289 -8.21 -54.49 32.93
CA ARG A 289 -8.49 -55.83 33.48
C ARG A 289 -9.58 -55.84 34.55
N HIS A 290 -10.08 -54.67 34.94
CA HIS A 290 -11.12 -54.50 35.96
C HIS A 290 -12.43 -53.90 35.41
N MET A 291 -12.51 -53.63 34.10
CA MET A 291 -13.74 -53.15 33.46
C MET A 291 -14.08 -53.93 32.18
N GLU A 292 -15.05 -54.81 32.39
CA GLU A 292 -16.08 -55.30 31.46
C GLU A 292 -15.80 -56.42 30.46
N ASP A 293 -16.85 -57.23 30.38
CA ASP A 293 -17.08 -58.44 29.61
C ASP A 293 -17.70 -58.11 28.23
N PHE A 294 -17.54 -59.05 27.30
CA PHE A 294 -18.22 -59.18 25.98
C PHE A 294 -17.81 -58.25 24.80
N PRO A 295 -17.93 -58.73 23.52
CA PRO A 295 -17.02 -58.33 22.44
C PRO A 295 -17.77 -57.85 21.14
N PRO A 296 -17.24 -57.93 19.89
CA PRO A 296 -16.98 -56.70 19.11
C PRO A 296 -17.71 -56.64 17.76
N ARG A 297 -17.53 -55.54 17.00
CA ARG A 297 -17.89 -55.48 15.56
C ARG A 297 -16.84 -54.76 14.70
N ALA A 298 -16.69 -55.22 13.46
CA ALA A 298 -15.58 -54.95 12.55
C ALA A 298 -15.72 -53.66 11.70
N PRO A 299 -14.61 -53.13 11.10
CA PRO A 299 -14.58 -51.85 10.39
C PRO A 299 -14.86 -51.96 8.87
N LEU A 300 -15.09 -50.80 8.22
CA LEU A 300 -15.23 -50.64 6.76
C LEU A 300 -14.27 -49.55 6.21
N PRO A 301 -13.91 -49.58 4.90
CA PRO A 301 -12.80 -48.80 4.32
C PRO A 301 -13.19 -47.41 3.79
N PRO A 302 -12.21 -46.54 3.47
CA PRO A 302 -12.45 -45.13 3.11
C PRO A 302 -12.67 -44.90 1.60
N PRO A 303 -13.39 -43.83 1.20
CA PRO A 303 -13.40 -43.34 -0.17
C PRO A 303 -12.25 -42.35 -0.44
N GLN A 304 -11.67 -42.44 -1.63
CA GLN A 304 -10.75 -41.44 -2.17
C GLN A 304 -11.52 -40.18 -2.61
N GLY A 305 -10.93 -38.99 -2.39
CA GLY A 305 -11.49 -37.72 -2.82
C GLY A 305 -10.40 -36.77 -3.32
N VAL A 306 -10.40 -36.48 -4.62
CA VAL A 306 -9.50 -35.51 -5.26
C VAL A 306 -10.05 -34.10 -5.02
N PHE A 307 -9.26 -33.23 -4.40
CA PHE A 307 -9.61 -31.81 -4.25
C PHE A 307 -8.94 -30.97 -5.36
N PRO A 308 -9.70 -30.13 -6.11
CA PRO A 308 -9.12 -29.07 -6.92
C PRO A 308 -8.58 -27.96 -6.00
N GLY A 309 -7.40 -27.41 -6.33
CA GLY A 309 -6.76 -26.37 -5.52
C GLY A 309 -7.50 -25.02 -5.59
N PRO A 310 -7.47 -24.21 -4.50
CA PRO A 310 -8.09 -22.89 -4.50
C PRO A 310 -7.24 -21.87 -5.26
N ALA A 311 -7.91 -20.97 -5.99
CA ALA A 311 -7.27 -19.80 -6.58
C ALA A 311 -6.90 -18.77 -5.48
N PHE A 312 -5.78 -18.07 -5.68
CA PHE A 312 -5.32 -17.02 -4.77
C PHE A 312 -6.20 -15.78 -4.91
N ASN A 313 -6.86 -15.39 -3.81
CA ASN A 313 -7.86 -14.32 -3.83
C ASN A 313 -7.29 -13.07 -3.15
N THR A 314 -6.57 -12.23 -3.90
CA THR A 314 -5.91 -10.99 -3.44
C THR A 314 -6.88 -9.82 -3.23
N VAL A 315 -8.13 -10.11 -2.84
CA VAL A 315 -9.29 -9.20 -2.87
C VAL A 315 -8.98 -7.80 -2.29
N PRO A 316 -8.86 -6.76 -3.15
CA PRO A 316 -8.81 -5.37 -2.71
C PRO A 316 -10.18 -4.96 -2.14
N PRO A 317 -10.26 -3.89 -1.34
CA PRO A 317 -11.41 -3.61 -0.47
C PRO A 317 -12.77 -3.55 -1.17
N ALA A 318 -13.81 -3.61 -0.33
CA ALA A 318 -15.20 -3.49 -0.73
C ALA A 318 -15.43 -2.30 -1.67
N THR A 319 -16.40 -2.47 -2.54
CA THR A 319 -16.59 -1.70 -3.77
C THR A 319 -16.90 -0.21 -3.57
N SER A 320 -17.16 0.22 -2.33
CA SER A 320 -17.41 1.59 -1.90
C SER A 320 -16.14 2.45 -1.74
N PHE A 321 -14.95 1.87 -1.60
CA PHE A 321 -13.69 2.62 -1.36
C PHE A 321 -12.74 2.69 -2.56
N ARG A 322 -13.03 2.00 -3.67
CA ARG A 322 -12.12 1.86 -4.82
C ARG A 322 -11.90 3.13 -5.65
N ASN A 323 -12.63 4.21 -5.36
CA ASN A 323 -12.42 5.53 -5.97
C ASN A 323 -11.52 6.45 -5.11
N GLN A 324 -11.04 6.00 -3.94
CA GLN A 324 -10.35 6.85 -2.95
C GLN A 324 -9.18 6.10 -2.27
N GLY A 325 -8.16 5.73 -3.06
CA GLY A 325 -6.85 5.37 -2.49
C GLY A 325 -6.05 6.60 -2.05
N LEU A 326 -6.20 7.70 -2.79
CA LEU A 326 -5.67 9.02 -2.46
C LEU A 326 -6.74 9.90 -1.82
N VAL A 327 -6.31 10.80 -0.95
CA VAL A 327 -7.15 11.91 -0.46
C VAL A 327 -7.47 12.83 -1.64
N PRO A 328 -8.75 13.19 -1.89
CA PRO A 328 -9.11 14.10 -2.98
C PRO A 328 -8.32 15.41 -2.91
N GLN A 329 -7.84 15.91 -4.05
CA GLN A 329 -6.89 17.01 -4.12
C GLN A 329 -7.27 18.24 -3.28
N GLU A 330 -8.52 18.71 -3.37
CA GLU A 330 -8.98 19.86 -2.57
C GLU A 330 -8.91 19.61 -1.05
N ALA A 331 -9.16 18.38 -0.62
CA ALA A 331 -9.08 18.00 0.80
C ALA A 331 -7.61 17.84 1.23
N LEU A 332 -6.75 17.31 0.36
CA LEU A 332 -5.32 17.20 0.60
C LEU A 332 -4.70 18.60 0.79
N LEU A 333 -4.94 19.53 -0.14
CA LEU A 333 -4.43 20.91 -0.03
C LEU A 333 -4.92 21.61 1.25
N LYS A 334 -6.20 21.43 1.63
CA LYS A 334 -6.75 21.98 2.88
C LYS A 334 -6.10 21.39 4.14
N LEU A 335 -5.71 20.11 4.13
CA LEU A 335 -5.00 19.47 5.23
C LEU A 335 -3.53 19.89 5.32
N LEU A 336 -2.88 20.09 4.17
CA LEU A 336 -1.47 20.48 4.07
C LEU A 336 -1.23 21.97 4.32
N ALA A 337 -2.27 22.81 4.34
CA ALA A 337 -2.16 24.25 4.62
C ALA A 337 -1.44 24.56 5.95
N GLY A 338 -1.49 23.67 6.96
CA GLY A 338 -0.74 23.82 8.20
C GLY A 338 0.78 23.63 8.09
N LEU A 339 1.30 23.20 6.94
CA LEU A 339 2.72 23.14 6.61
C LEU A 339 3.21 24.43 5.91
N GLU A 340 2.29 25.23 5.37
CA GLU A 340 2.55 26.56 4.83
C GLU A 340 2.57 27.56 5.99
N ALA A 341 3.71 27.69 6.68
CA ALA A 341 3.88 28.65 7.76
C ALA A 341 3.55 30.09 7.31
N ASP A 342 2.89 30.84 8.19
CA ASP A 342 2.31 32.17 7.94
C ASP A 342 3.09 33.05 6.95
N ARG A 343 2.51 33.25 5.76
CA ARG A 343 2.93 34.26 4.77
C ARG A 343 1.83 35.30 4.52
N ALA A 344 0.98 35.53 5.51
CA ALA A 344 -0.13 36.48 5.46
C ALA A 344 -0.02 37.50 6.60
N ASP A 345 0.90 38.45 6.46
CA ASP A 345 0.85 39.68 7.24
C ASP A 345 -0.07 40.68 6.50
N GLU A 346 -1.12 41.18 7.15
CA GLU A 346 -2.23 41.93 6.53
C GLU A 346 -1.88 43.35 6.04
N THR A 347 -0.60 43.66 5.79
CA THR A 347 -0.18 44.95 5.25
C THR A 347 0.60 44.80 3.96
N GLY A 348 0.07 45.38 2.87
CA GLY A 348 0.65 45.33 1.53
C GLY A 348 1.94 46.15 1.37
N LYS A 349 3.02 45.73 2.07
CA LYS A 349 4.39 46.17 1.86
C LYS A 349 5.31 44.96 1.97
N ALA A 350 6.19 44.79 0.99
CA ALA A 350 7.26 43.81 1.06
C ALA A 350 8.23 44.18 2.20
N GLY A 351 8.00 43.60 3.38
CA GLY A 351 8.81 43.77 4.57
C GLY A 351 9.80 42.61 4.71
N ASP A 352 11.08 42.93 4.62
CA ASP A 352 12.18 42.00 4.87
C ASP A 352 12.28 41.69 6.38
N GLN A 353 11.59 40.63 6.83
CA GLN A 353 11.79 40.06 8.17
C GLN A 353 11.94 38.54 8.10
N THR A 354 13.16 38.10 8.38
CA THR A 354 13.64 36.72 8.23
C THR A 354 13.30 35.85 9.44
N SER A 355 12.67 34.70 9.21
CA SER A 355 12.57 33.62 10.20
C SER A 355 13.95 32.97 10.45
N GLU A 356 14.34 32.75 11.71
CA GLU A 356 15.68 32.31 12.15
C GLU A 356 16.10 30.85 11.77
N PHE A 357 15.47 30.22 10.78
CA PHE A 357 15.86 28.88 10.29
C PHE A 357 16.52 28.91 8.90
N GLY A 358 17.79 29.30 8.90
CA GLY A 358 18.72 29.06 7.80
C GLY A 358 18.85 30.23 6.80
N GLN A 359 20.11 30.60 6.53
CA GLN A 359 20.46 31.49 5.42
C GLN A 359 19.85 30.97 4.12
N GLN A 360 19.22 31.86 3.35
CA GLN A 360 18.60 31.53 2.07
C GLN A 360 19.69 31.15 1.06
N LEU A 361 19.94 29.86 0.92
CA LEU A 361 20.94 29.33 -0.03
C LEU A 361 20.50 29.66 -1.46
N PRO A 362 21.41 30.19 -2.30
CA PRO A 362 21.09 30.54 -3.68
C PRO A 362 20.82 29.27 -4.51
N GLY A 363 19.66 29.23 -5.16
CA GLY A 363 19.25 28.13 -6.04
C GLY A 363 17.73 28.07 -6.22
N PRO A 364 17.23 27.41 -7.27
CA PRO A 364 15.81 27.12 -7.40
C PRO A 364 15.34 26.21 -6.26
N ARG A 365 14.12 26.44 -5.76
CA ARG A 365 13.52 25.66 -4.67
C ARG A 365 12.09 25.30 -5.04
N LEU A 366 11.71 24.06 -4.78
CA LEU A 366 10.35 23.55 -4.97
C LEU A 366 9.89 22.92 -3.65
N GLY A 367 8.74 23.38 -3.15
CA GLY A 367 8.15 22.92 -1.88
C GLY A 367 7.06 21.88 -2.11
N VAL A 368 6.08 21.84 -1.21
CA VAL A 368 4.85 21.05 -1.40
C VAL A 368 4.08 21.59 -2.62
N GLY A 369 3.53 20.70 -3.44
CA GLY A 369 2.58 21.06 -4.51
C GLY A 369 2.87 20.44 -5.90
N MET A 370 4.08 19.96 -6.13
CA MET A 370 4.51 19.30 -7.38
C MET A 370 5.09 17.91 -7.10
N ASP A 371 5.47 17.20 -8.17
CA ASP A 371 5.88 15.79 -8.18
C ASP A 371 7.09 15.52 -7.24
N CYS A 372 8.04 16.46 -7.14
CA CYS A 372 9.21 16.38 -6.25
C CYS A 372 9.41 17.66 -5.43
N CYS A 373 10.08 17.53 -4.28
CA CYS A 373 10.72 18.68 -3.65
C CYS A 373 12.09 18.95 -4.28
N VAL A 374 12.51 20.22 -4.31
CA VAL A 374 13.86 20.64 -4.73
C VAL A 374 14.45 21.51 -3.63
N ILE A 375 15.50 21.03 -2.98
CA ILE A 375 16.09 21.64 -1.78
C ILE A 375 17.58 21.96 -2.04
N PRO A 376 17.94 23.24 -2.23
CA PRO A 376 19.34 23.66 -2.33
C PRO A 376 20.15 23.23 -1.09
N LEU A 377 21.29 22.58 -1.34
CA LEU A 377 22.20 22.10 -0.31
C LEU A 377 23.26 23.14 0.05
N ARG A 378 23.88 22.98 1.22
CA ARG A 378 24.98 23.84 1.70
C ARG A 378 26.29 23.67 0.91
N HIS A 379 26.34 22.74 -0.04
CA HIS A 379 27.56 22.29 -0.69
C HIS A 379 27.47 22.45 -2.22
N GLY A 380 28.45 23.14 -2.82
CA GLY A 380 28.77 23.02 -4.24
C GLY A 380 27.70 23.44 -5.26
N GLY A 381 26.64 24.14 -4.86
CA GLY A 381 25.52 24.48 -5.75
C GLY A 381 24.55 23.32 -6.02
N LEU A 382 24.73 22.19 -5.33
CA LEU A 382 23.90 20.99 -5.47
C LEU A 382 22.50 21.20 -4.87
N SER A 383 21.52 20.47 -5.39
CA SER A 383 20.18 20.37 -4.83
C SER A 383 19.82 18.91 -4.56
N LEU A 384 19.19 18.65 -3.41
CA LEU A 384 18.50 17.38 -3.18
C LEU A 384 17.15 17.46 -3.88
N VAL A 385 16.87 16.47 -4.72
CA VAL A 385 15.54 16.23 -5.30
C VAL A 385 15.04 14.89 -4.78
N GLN A 386 13.82 14.87 -4.26
CA GLN A 386 13.27 13.71 -3.59
C GLN A 386 11.75 13.64 -3.74
N THR A 387 11.24 12.41 -3.88
CA THR A 387 9.82 12.07 -3.86
C THR A 387 9.54 10.89 -2.90
N THR A 388 8.28 10.69 -2.55
CA THR A 388 7.75 9.45 -1.98
C THR A 388 6.32 9.22 -2.48
N ASP A 389 6.03 7.98 -2.90
CA ASP A 389 4.65 7.56 -3.19
C ASP A 389 4.43 6.10 -2.75
N PHE A 390 3.17 5.73 -2.50
CA PHE A 390 2.74 4.38 -2.14
C PHE A 390 1.26 4.16 -2.48
N PHE A 391 0.92 2.93 -2.83
CA PHE A 391 -0.46 2.53 -3.13
C PHE A 391 -0.73 1.07 -2.79
N TYR A 392 -1.98 0.65 -2.98
CA TYR A 392 -2.47 -0.70 -2.70
C TYR A 392 -2.33 -1.61 -3.93
N PRO A 393 -2.15 -2.93 -3.79
CA PRO A 393 -2.09 -3.84 -4.92
C PRO A 393 -3.23 -3.71 -5.94
N LEU A 394 -2.84 -3.51 -7.19
CA LEU A 394 -3.73 -3.32 -8.34
C LEU A 394 -3.81 -4.60 -9.18
N VAL A 395 -2.66 -5.21 -9.43
CA VAL A 395 -2.49 -6.42 -10.25
C VAL A 395 -2.32 -7.66 -9.38
N GLU A 396 -2.65 -8.82 -9.93
CA GLU A 396 -2.65 -10.10 -9.21
C GLU A 396 -1.26 -10.75 -9.17
N ASP A 397 -0.41 -10.44 -10.17
CA ASP A 397 0.99 -10.86 -10.22
C ASP A 397 1.82 -10.04 -9.21
N PRO A 398 2.39 -10.66 -8.15
CA PRO A 398 3.14 -9.93 -7.14
C PRO A 398 4.44 -9.32 -7.66
N TYR A 399 5.10 -9.98 -8.62
CA TYR A 399 6.35 -9.51 -9.21
C TYR A 399 6.10 -8.25 -10.06
N MET A 400 5.09 -8.30 -10.93
CA MET A 400 4.70 -7.12 -11.71
C MET A 400 4.17 -6.00 -10.81
N MET A 401 3.46 -6.32 -9.72
CA MET A 401 3.06 -5.31 -8.73
C MET A 401 4.28 -4.61 -8.09
N GLY A 402 5.34 -5.36 -7.79
CA GLY A 402 6.62 -4.81 -7.33
C GLY A 402 7.27 -3.86 -8.34
N ARG A 403 7.35 -4.28 -9.62
CA ARG A 403 7.88 -3.43 -10.71
C ARG A 403 7.07 -2.15 -10.87
N ILE A 404 5.74 -2.24 -10.87
CA ILE A 404 4.85 -1.08 -11.00
C ILE A 404 5.02 -0.12 -9.82
N ALA A 405 5.16 -0.62 -8.59
CA ALA A 405 5.38 0.23 -7.41
C ALA A 405 6.71 1.00 -7.49
N CYS A 406 7.79 0.35 -7.91
CA CYS A 406 9.08 1.01 -8.14
C CYS A 406 9.00 2.04 -9.30
N ALA A 407 8.41 1.65 -10.43
CA ALA A 407 8.24 2.52 -11.59
C ALA A 407 7.43 3.79 -11.27
N ASN A 408 6.41 3.67 -10.41
CA ASN A 408 5.62 4.79 -9.92
C ASN A 408 6.46 5.74 -9.03
N VAL A 409 7.21 5.21 -8.05
CA VAL A 409 8.07 6.01 -7.16
C VAL A 409 9.19 6.74 -7.91
N LEU A 410 9.72 6.14 -8.99
CA LEU A 410 10.71 6.80 -9.85
C LEU A 410 10.08 7.81 -10.83
N SER A 411 8.76 7.76 -11.04
CA SER A 411 8.05 8.55 -12.06
C SER A 411 8.18 10.07 -11.82
N ASP A 412 8.11 10.51 -10.56
CA ASP A 412 8.22 11.93 -10.22
C ASP A 412 9.63 12.50 -10.49
N LEU A 413 10.70 11.72 -10.22
CA LEU A 413 12.06 12.13 -10.58
C LEU A 413 12.20 12.26 -12.10
N TYR A 414 11.58 11.35 -12.84
CA TYR A 414 11.53 11.41 -14.30
C TYR A 414 10.70 12.61 -14.81
N ALA A 415 9.65 13.03 -14.08
CA ALA A 415 8.89 14.25 -14.39
C ALA A 415 9.72 15.52 -14.20
N MET A 416 10.70 15.52 -13.28
CA MET A 416 11.71 16.59 -13.15
C MET A 416 12.82 16.51 -14.22
N GLY A 417 12.75 15.58 -15.18
CA GLY A 417 13.76 15.38 -16.23
C GLY A 417 15.04 14.68 -15.76
N ILE A 418 15.08 14.20 -14.52
CA ILE A 418 16.28 13.57 -13.94
C ILE A 418 16.31 12.09 -14.35
N THR A 419 17.39 11.62 -15.00
CA THR A 419 17.47 10.22 -15.47
C THR A 419 18.05 9.25 -14.45
N GLU A 420 18.75 9.75 -13.44
CA GLU A 420 19.48 8.96 -12.44
C GLU A 420 18.82 9.07 -11.06
N CYS A 421 19.01 8.05 -10.22
CA CYS A 421 18.54 8.05 -8.84
C CYS A 421 19.65 7.50 -7.96
N ASP A 422 20.18 8.31 -7.03
CA ASP A 422 21.29 7.88 -6.17
C ASP A 422 20.87 6.77 -5.21
N ASN A 423 19.63 6.83 -4.70
CA ASN A 423 19.18 5.95 -3.64
C ASN A 423 17.66 5.76 -3.62
N MET A 424 17.21 4.49 -3.48
CA MET A 424 15.83 4.17 -3.14
C MET A 424 15.68 3.58 -1.73
N LEU A 425 14.56 3.91 -1.08
CA LEU A 425 14.06 3.20 0.11
C LEU A 425 12.70 2.57 -0.21
N MET A 426 12.46 1.34 0.24
CA MET A 426 11.19 0.66 -0.01
C MET A 426 10.23 0.77 1.19
N LEU A 427 8.98 1.13 0.92
CA LEU A 427 7.91 1.17 1.91
C LEU A 427 6.96 0.00 1.64
N LEU A 428 6.83 -0.92 2.60
CA LEU A 428 6.03 -2.12 2.46
C LEU A 428 5.13 -2.33 3.68
N SER A 429 3.91 -2.83 3.45
CA SER A 429 3.14 -3.45 4.53
C SER A 429 2.61 -4.82 4.15
N VAL A 430 2.63 -5.73 5.12
CA VAL A 430 2.08 -7.08 5.01
C VAL A 430 0.67 -7.11 5.58
N SER A 431 -0.26 -7.71 4.85
CA SER A 431 -1.65 -7.85 5.31
C SER A 431 -1.76 -8.79 6.52
N GLN A 432 -2.45 -8.32 7.57
CA GLN A 432 -2.86 -9.12 8.73
C GLN A 432 -3.71 -10.35 8.36
N LYS A 433 -4.34 -10.36 7.18
CA LYS A 433 -5.18 -11.46 6.69
C LYS A 433 -4.41 -12.52 5.89
N MET A 434 -3.15 -12.25 5.57
CA MET A 434 -2.29 -13.16 4.81
C MET A 434 -1.66 -14.19 5.75
N ASN A 435 -1.80 -15.48 5.45
CA ASN A 435 -1.13 -16.53 6.22
C ASN A 435 0.38 -16.55 5.92
N ASP A 436 1.16 -17.22 6.77
CA ASP A 436 2.62 -17.22 6.68
C ASP A 436 3.15 -17.77 5.34
N LYS A 437 2.52 -18.80 4.78
CA LYS A 437 2.92 -19.41 3.49
C LYS A 437 2.71 -18.46 2.32
N ASP A 438 1.57 -17.77 2.30
CA ASP A 438 1.25 -16.79 1.27
C ASP A 438 2.18 -15.58 1.39
N ARG A 439 2.49 -15.14 2.62
CA ARG A 439 3.47 -14.07 2.87
C ARG A 439 4.85 -14.44 2.35
N GLU A 440 5.33 -15.65 2.66
CA GLU A 440 6.63 -16.18 2.24
C GLU A 440 6.74 -16.41 0.72
N ARG A 441 5.61 -16.52 0.01
CA ARG A 441 5.58 -16.62 -1.46
C ARG A 441 5.40 -15.28 -2.16
N VAL A 442 4.47 -14.45 -1.70
CA VAL A 442 4.03 -13.21 -2.37
C VAL A 442 4.99 -12.06 -2.11
N MET A 443 5.47 -11.89 -0.86
CA MET A 443 6.33 -10.75 -0.53
C MET A 443 7.70 -10.82 -1.21
N PRO A 444 8.41 -11.96 -1.28
CA PRO A 444 9.71 -12.01 -1.99
C PRO A 444 9.60 -11.70 -3.48
N LEU A 445 8.54 -12.17 -4.16
CA LEU A 445 8.29 -11.83 -5.57
C LEU A 445 8.07 -10.32 -5.76
N MET A 446 7.31 -9.68 -4.87
CA MET A 446 7.07 -8.24 -4.88
C MET A 446 8.34 -7.42 -4.61
N ILE A 447 9.18 -7.87 -3.68
CA ILE A 447 10.49 -7.27 -3.40
C ILE A 447 11.44 -7.47 -4.59
N GLN A 448 11.40 -8.63 -5.24
CA GLN A 448 12.19 -8.91 -6.44
C GLN A 448 11.77 -7.99 -7.58
N GLY A 449 10.47 -7.87 -7.87
CA GLY A 449 9.98 -6.94 -8.88
C GLY A 449 10.37 -5.49 -8.61
N PHE A 450 10.28 -5.04 -7.36
CA PHE A 450 10.72 -3.69 -6.99
C PHE A 450 12.23 -3.50 -7.24
N ARG A 451 13.05 -4.49 -6.88
CA ARG A 451 14.50 -4.49 -7.11
C ARG A 451 14.85 -4.45 -8.61
N ASP A 452 14.26 -5.33 -9.41
CA ASP A 452 14.59 -5.47 -10.83
C ASP A 452 14.25 -4.17 -11.60
N ALA A 453 13.16 -3.48 -11.23
CA ALA A 453 12.82 -2.16 -11.77
C ALA A 453 13.75 -1.04 -11.26
N ALA A 454 14.26 -1.12 -10.03
CA ALA A 454 15.26 -0.19 -9.52
C ALA A 454 16.59 -0.36 -10.28
N GLU A 455 17.01 -1.59 -10.56
CA GLU A 455 18.21 -1.91 -11.32
C GLU A 455 18.11 -1.44 -12.78
N GLU A 456 16.96 -1.62 -13.44
CA GLU A 456 16.63 -1.00 -14.74
C GLU A 456 16.70 0.54 -14.69
N GLY A 457 16.28 1.13 -13.57
CA GLY A 457 16.41 2.56 -13.26
C GLY A 457 17.85 3.02 -13.02
N GLY A 458 18.84 2.11 -12.97
CA GLY A 458 20.24 2.42 -12.66
C GLY A 458 20.51 2.67 -11.18
N THR A 459 19.60 2.26 -10.29
CA THR A 459 19.65 2.54 -8.85
C THR A 459 19.50 1.26 -8.02
N SER A 460 19.54 1.39 -6.69
CA SER A 460 19.39 0.26 -5.78
C SER A 460 18.56 0.61 -4.54
N VAL A 461 17.89 -0.41 -3.99
CA VAL A 461 17.16 -0.31 -2.73
C VAL A 461 18.12 -0.62 -1.58
N THR A 462 18.54 0.40 -0.85
CA THR A 462 19.53 0.29 0.23
C THR A 462 18.91 0.11 1.62
N GLY A 463 17.61 0.34 1.73
CA GLY A 463 16.88 0.25 2.98
C GLY A 463 15.37 0.39 2.78
N GLY A 464 14.64 0.51 3.88
CA GLY A 464 13.18 0.57 3.85
C GLY A 464 12.56 0.23 5.19
N GLN A 465 11.22 0.25 5.23
CA GLN A 465 10.45 -0.13 6.40
C GLN A 465 9.32 -1.09 6.00
N THR A 466 9.21 -2.22 6.71
CA THR A 466 8.13 -3.19 6.54
C THR A 466 7.31 -3.28 7.82
N VAL A 467 5.98 -3.13 7.72
CA VAL A 467 5.05 -3.19 8.87
C VAL A 467 3.89 -4.15 8.65
N ILE A 468 3.25 -4.58 9.74
CA ILE A 468 1.98 -5.32 9.68
C ILE A 468 0.83 -4.32 9.63
N ASN A 469 -0.07 -4.47 8.65
CA ASN A 469 -1.19 -3.55 8.41
C ASN A 469 -2.43 -4.34 7.93
N PRO A 470 -3.69 -3.85 8.06
CA PRO A 470 -4.85 -4.58 7.54
C PRO A 470 -4.84 -4.80 6.01
N TRP A 471 -4.09 -3.96 5.28
CA TRP A 471 -3.93 -4.00 3.83
C TRP A 471 -2.44 -4.08 3.44
N ILE A 472 -2.14 -4.60 2.25
CA ILE A 472 -0.81 -4.50 1.65
C ILE A 472 -0.64 -3.09 1.10
N ILE A 473 0.47 -2.44 1.40
CA ILE A 473 0.91 -1.17 0.85
C ILE A 473 2.26 -1.43 0.19
N VAL A 474 2.47 -0.88 -1.00
CA VAL A 474 3.75 -0.97 -1.73
C VAL A 474 4.09 0.42 -2.25
N GLY A 475 5.33 0.83 -2.05
CA GLY A 475 5.81 2.15 -2.44
C GLY A 475 7.25 2.37 -2.01
N GLY A 476 7.64 3.63 -1.90
CA GLY A 476 9.02 3.95 -1.59
C GLY A 476 9.33 5.43 -1.57
N VAL A 477 10.63 5.70 -1.53
CA VAL A 477 11.27 7.00 -1.62
C VAL A 477 12.34 6.89 -2.70
N ALA A 478 12.43 7.88 -3.58
CA ALA A 478 13.55 8.02 -4.50
C ALA A 478 14.23 9.38 -4.27
N SER A 479 15.56 9.37 -4.20
CA SER A 479 16.37 10.54 -3.87
C SER A 479 17.58 10.66 -4.81
N VAL A 480 17.90 11.88 -5.19
CA VAL A 480 19.07 12.23 -6.01
C VAL A 480 19.64 13.59 -5.60
N VAL A 481 20.96 13.73 -5.62
CA VAL A 481 21.68 14.98 -5.38
C VAL A 481 22.30 15.44 -6.69
N CYS A 482 21.72 16.48 -7.29
CA CYS A 482 22.01 16.88 -8.65
C CYS A 482 22.36 18.37 -8.79
N GLN A 483 22.98 18.72 -9.90
CA GLN A 483 23.31 20.07 -10.32
C GLN A 483 22.10 20.76 -10.97
N PRO A 484 22.04 22.12 -10.98
CA PRO A 484 20.92 22.88 -11.55
C PRO A 484 20.61 22.67 -13.03
N ASN A 485 21.48 21.98 -13.78
CA ASN A 485 21.30 21.64 -15.19
C ASN A 485 20.84 20.20 -15.45
N GLU A 486 20.74 19.37 -14.40
CA GLU A 486 20.34 17.95 -14.51
C GLU A 486 18.83 17.76 -14.30
N PHE A 487 18.14 18.76 -13.73
CA PHE A 487 16.68 18.81 -13.59
C PHE A 487 16.08 19.98 -14.38
N ILE A 488 14.81 19.82 -14.76
CA ILE A 488 13.99 20.82 -15.44
C ILE A 488 12.90 21.26 -14.45
N MET A 489 12.86 22.56 -14.14
CA MET A 489 11.82 23.11 -13.27
C MET A 489 10.46 23.06 -13.98
N PRO A 490 9.37 22.59 -13.32
CA PRO A 490 8.08 22.34 -13.96
C PRO A 490 7.24 23.62 -14.12
N ASP A 491 7.85 24.76 -14.49
CA ASP A 491 7.22 26.09 -14.41
C ASP A 491 7.53 27.02 -15.61
N GLY A 492 8.15 26.50 -16.68
CA GLY A 492 8.67 27.28 -17.81
C GLY A 492 7.82 27.32 -19.09
N ALA A 493 6.64 26.68 -19.14
CA ALA A 493 5.85 26.56 -20.37
C ALA A 493 5.42 27.92 -20.95
N VAL A 494 5.38 28.03 -22.29
CA VAL A 494 5.06 29.26 -23.02
C VAL A 494 3.88 29.09 -23.98
N PRO A 495 3.12 30.16 -24.31
CA PRO A 495 2.10 30.10 -25.35
C PRO A 495 2.67 29.65 -26.69
N GLY A 496 2.06 28.63 -27.30
CA GLY A 496 2.53 28.01 -28.54
C GLY A 496 3.24 26.66 -28.35
N ASP A 497 3.62 26.30 -27.13
CA ASP A 497 4.05 24.93 -26.79
C ASP A 497 2.92 23.91 -27.08
N VAL A 498 3.31 22.65 -27.21
CA VAL A 498 2.39 21.53 -27.34
C VAL A 498 2.52 20.56 -26.16
N LEU A 499 1.41 19.95 -25.80
CA LEU A 499 1.31 18.97 -24.72
C LEU A 499 1.55 17.58 -25.29
N VAL A 500 2.55 16.88 -24.77
CA VAL A 500 2.91 15.51 -25.17
C VAL A 500 2.69 14.56 -24.01
N LEU A 501 1.98 13.45 -24.25
CA LEU A 501 1.76 12.39 -23.26
C LEU A 501 2.51 11.12 -23.68
N THR A 502 3.23 10.47 -22.76
CA THR A 502 4.15 9.35 -23.08
C THR A 502 3.62 7.94 -22.80
N LYS A 503 2.43 7.79 -22.20
CA LYS A 503 1.73 6.51 -22.01
C LYS A 503 0.22 6.67 -22.28
N PRO A 504 -0.48 5.62 -22.71
CA PRO A 504 -1.93 5.66 -22.87
C PRO A 504 -2.65 5.69 -21.51
N LEU A 505 -3.85 6.28 -21.49
CA LEU A 505 -4.75 6.34 -20.35
C LEU A 505 -5.66 5.10 -20.27
N GLY A 506 -6.30 4.91 -19.12
CA GLY A 506 -7.33 3.90 -18.87
C GLY A 506 -6.85 2.70 -18.04
N THR A 507 -5.72 2.82 -17.34
CA THR A 507 -5.15 1.74 -16.51
C THR A 507 -6.10 1.30 -15.40
N GLN A 508 -6.76 2.23 -14.69
CA GLN A 508 -7.79 1.92 -13.69
C GLN A 508 -8.97 1.14 -14.28
N VAL A 509 -9.38 1.46 -15.52
CA VAL A 509 -10.49 0.77 -16.20
C VAL A 509 -10.08 -0.66 -16.57
N ALA A 510 -8.87 -0.85 -17.10
CA ALA A 510 -8.35 -2.17 -17.46
C ALA A 510 -8.22 -3.09 -16.24
N VAL A 511 -7.63 -2.58 -15.15
CA VAL A 511 -7.49 -3.32 -13.88
C VAL A 511 -8.85 -3.68 -13.28
N ASN A 512 -9.80 -2.74 -13.24
CA ASN A 512 -11.14 -3.05 -12.73
C ASN A 512 -11.88 -4.04 -13.64
N ALA A 513 -11.80 -3.89 -14.95
CA ALA A 513 -12.45 -4.82 -15.89
C ALA A 513 -11.93 -6.25 -15.71
N HIS A 514 -10.62 -6.45 -15.52
CA HIS A 514 -10.04 -7.77 -15.20
C HIS A 514 -10.62 -8.34 -13.91
N GLN A 515 -10.56 -7.59 -12.81
CA GLN A 515 -11.09 -8.03 -11.51
C GLN A 515 -12.60 -8.30 -11.51
N TRP A 516 -13.34 -7.79 -12.50
CA TRP A 516 -14.77 -8.07 -12.64
C TRP A 516 -15.06 -9.37 -13.38
N LEU A 517 -14.08 -10.00 -14.04
CA LEU A 517 -14.24 -11.32 -14.67
C LEU A 517 -14.73 -12.38 -13.67
N ASP A 518 -14.29 -12.27 -12.41
CA ASP A 518 -14.65 -13.14 -11.29
C ASP A 518 -15.81 -12.60 -10.42
N GLN A 519 -16.44 -11.50 -10.84
CA GLN A 519 -17.58 -10.86 -10.16
C GLN A 519 -18.80 -10.84 -11.09
N PRO A 520 -19.65 -11.90 -11.10
CA PRO A 520 -20.71 -12.08 -12.10
C PRO A 520 -21.63 -10.87 -12.29
N GLU A 521 -22.03 -10.20 -11.20
CA GLU A 521 -22.87 -8.99 -11.23
C GLU A 521 -22.23 -7.82 -11.98
N ARG A 522 -20.90 -7.68 -11.86
CA ARG A 522 -20.14 -6.61 -12.53
C ARG A 522 -19.77 -6.97 -13.96
N TRP A 523 -19.35 -8.21 -14.20
CA TRP A 523 -19.15 -8.74 -15.55
C TRP A 523 -20.40 -8.55 -16.41
N ASN A 524 -21.58 -8.82 -15.85
CA ASN A 524 -22.86 -8.66 -16.52
C ASN A 524 -23.13 -7.25 -17.07
N LYS A 525 -22.48 -6.20 -16.53
CA LYS A 525 -22.60 -4.82 -17.03
C LYS A 525 -21.77 -4.54 -18.29
N ILE A 526 -20.65 -5.24 -18.46
CA ILE A 526 -19.66 -4.94 -19.52
C ILE A 526 -19.57 -6.05 -20.60
N LYS A 527 -20.07 -7.27 -20.33
CA LYS A 527 -20.03 -8.42 -21.24
C LYS A 527 -20.68 -8.23 -22.62
N LEU A 528 -21.50 -7.19 -22.79
CA LEU A 528 -22.15 -6.85 -24.07
C LEU A 528 -21.31 -5.88 -24.92
N VAL A 529 -20.20 -5.38 -24.36
CA VAL A 529 -19.37 -4.31 -24.93
C VAL A 529 -17.93 -4.76 -25.16
N VAL A 530 -17.47 -5.78 -24.42
CA VAL A 530 -16.12 -6.32 -24.50
C VAL A 530 -16.13 -7.84 -24.21
N THR A 531 -15.25 -8.59 -24.87
CA THR A 531 -15.00 -10.02 -24.62
C THR A 531 -14.09 -10.24 -23.40
N LYS A 532 -13.96 -11.47 -22.92
CA LYS A 532 -13.03 -11.77 -21.80
C LYS A 532 -11.57 -11.66 -22.25
N GLU A 533 -11.33 -11.98 -23.51
CA GLU A 533 -10.03 -12.00 -24.18
C GLU A 533 -9.52 -10.56 -24.34
N GLU A 534 -10.33 -9.65 -24.90
CA GLU A 534 -10.01 -8.22 -24.99
C GLU A 534 -9.73 -7.57 -23.63
N VAL A 535 -10.43 -7.98 -22.56
CA VAL A 535 -10.16 -7.49 -21.19
C VAL A 535 -8.80 -7.98 -20.68
N LYS A 536 -8.42 -9.23 -20.97
CA LYS A 536 -7.10 -9.77 -20.60
C LYS A 536 -5.97 -9.10 -21.37
N GLU A 537 -6.14 -8.87 -22.67
CA GLU A 537 -5.18 -8.13 -23.48
C GLU A 537 -4.99 -6.69 -22.98
N ALA A 538 -6.08 -5.98 -22.69
CA ALA A 538 -6.03 -4.63 -22.12
C ALA A 538 -5.40 -4.58 -20.72
N TYR A 539 -5.64 -5.59 -19.89
CA TYR A 539 -5.01 -5.73 -18.57
C TYR A 539 -3.51 -5.99 -18.68
N GLN A 540 -3.07 -6.84 -19.60
CA GLN A 540 -1.66 -7.07 -19.87
C GLN A 540 -0.98 -5.79 -20.39
N GLU A 541 -1.60 -5.07 -21.33
CA GLU A 541 -1.08 -3.80 -21.81
C GLU A 541 -0.97 -2.76 -20.69
N ALA A 542 -2.01 -2.62 -19.86
CA ALA A 542 -1.96 -1.73 -18.70
C ALA A 542 -0.83 -2.13 -17.75
N MET A 543 -0.71 -3.41 -17.39
CA MET A 543 0.35 -3.92 -16.50
C MET A 543 1.76 -3.66 -17.05
N PHE A 544 1.99 -3.87 -18.36
CA PHE A 544 3.28 -3.56 -18.97
C PHE A 544 3.53 -2.05 -19.10
N SER A 545 2.48 -1.24 -19.36
CA SER A 545 2.58 0.23 -19.43
C SER A 545 2.95 0.82 -18.06
N MET A 546 2.25 0.39 -17.01
CA MET A 546 2.52 0.78 -15.63
C MET A 546 3.91 0.33 -15.15
N ALA A 547 4.42 -0.82 -15.61
CA ALA A 547 5.76 -1.31 -15.27
C ALA A 547 6.90 -0.67 -16.08
N THR A 548 6.60 0.10 -17.14
CA THR A 548 7.62 0.77 -17.97
C THR A 548 8.12 2.04 -17.28
N LEU A 549 9.43 2.20 -17.09
CA LEU A 549 10.00 3.41 -16.49
C LEU A 549 9.86 4.65 -17.40
N ASN A 550 9.62 5.83 -16.82
CA ASN A 550 9.64 7.10 -17.55
C ASN A 550 11.07 7.63 -17.84
N ARG A 551 12.12 6.87 -17.50
CA ARG A 551 13.55 7.23 -17.64
C ARG A 551 13.94 7.74 -19.03
N THR A 552 13.50 7.05 -20.08
CA THR A 552 13.74 7.47 -21.48
C THR A 552 13.08 8.81 -21.78
N ALA A 553 11.86 9.05 -21.29
CA ALA A 553 11.17 10.32 -21.52
C ALA A 553 11.89 11.48 -20.82
N ALA A 554 12.39 11.28 -19.60
CA ALA A 554 13.20 12.26 -18.87
C ALA A 554 14.48 12.65 -19.62
N GLY A 555 15.22 11.67 -20.15
CA GLY A 555 16.43 11.95 -20.94
C GLY A 555 16.12 12.70 -22.25
N LEU A 556 14.99 12.38 -22.89
CA LEU A 556 14.55 13.09 -24.10
C LEU A 556 13.99 14.49 -23.82
N MET A 557 13.51 14.79 -22.61
CA MET A 557 13.09 16.14 -22.21
C MET A 557 14.25 17.14 -22.30
N HIS A 558 15.43 16.78 -21.81
CA HIS A 558 16.66 17.58 -21.97
C HIS A 558 17.03 17.75 -23.45
N LYS A 559 17.06 16.65 -24.21
CA LYS A 559 17.45 16.65 -25.64
C LYS A 559 16.56 17.54 -26.50
N PHE A 560 15.26 17.58 -26.22
CA PHE A 560 14.26 18.30 -27.00
C PHE A 560 13.77 19.61 -26.35
N GLN A 561 14.46 20.06 -25.29
CA GLN A 561 14.21 21.35 -24.62
C GLN A 561 12.76 21.46 -24.08
N ALA A 562 12.34 20.48 -23.29
CA ALA A 562 11.07 20.56 -22.56
C ALA A 562 11.07 21.76 -21.60
N HIS A 563 9.94 22.47 -21.54
CA HIS A 563 9.78 23.68 -20.73
C HIS A 563 9.15 23.41 -19.36
N ALA A 564 8.36 22.35 -19.24
CA ALA A 564 7.75 21.89 -18.00
C ALA A 564 7.24 20.44 -18.20
N ALA A 565 7.17 19.66 -17.12
CA ALA A 565 6.48 18.36 -17.13
C ALA A 565 5.90 18.03 -15.74
N THR A 566 4.99 17.07 -15.72
CA THR A 566 4.43 16.39 -14.55
C THR A 566 4.17 14.94 -14.99
N ASP A 567 3.97 14.02 -14.06
CA ASP A 567 3.48 12.68 -14.41
C ASP A 567 1.94 12.61 -14.39
N VAL A 568 1.35 11.50 -14.85
CA VAL A 568 -0.11 11.30 -14.80
C VAL A 568 -0.45 10.07 -13.97
N THR A 569 -0.74 10.30 -12.69
CA THR A 569 -1.11 9.26 -11.72
C THR A 569 -2.54 9.47 -11.19
N GLY A 570 -2.74 9.48 -9.87
CA GLY A 570 -4.03 9.20 -9.26
C GLY A 570 -5.11 10.28 -9.37
N PHE A 571 -4.76 11.52 -9.72
CA PHE A 571 -5.73 12.58 -10.02
C PHE A 571 -6.23 12.57 -11.48
N GLY A 572 -5.67 11.70 -12.32
CA GLY A 572 -5.97 11.63 -13.75
C GLY A 572 -5.39 12.79 -14.55
N LEU A 573 -5.46 12.67 -15.88
CA LEU A 573 -4.84 13.63 -16.81
C LEU A 573 -5.27 15.08 -16.54
N LEU A 574 -6.55 15.33 -16.27
CA LEU A 574 -7.04 16.69 -16.05
C LEU A 574 -6.62 17.27 -14.69
N GLY A 575 -6.48 16.42 -13.66
CA GLY A 575 -5.98 16.86 -12.35
C GLY A 575 -4.52 17.27 -12.44
N HIS A 576 -3.66 16.38 -12.93
CA HIS A 576 -2.23 16.65 -13.10
C HIS A 576 -1.94 17.78 -14.09
N ALA A 577 -2.68 17.87 -15.21
CA ALA A 577 -2.57 19.01 -16.11
C ALA A 577 -2.95 20.34 -15.45
N ASN A 578 -3.94 20.36 -14.53
CA ASN A 578 -4.27 21.58 -13.77
C ASN A 578 -3.17 21.95 -12.78
N ASN A 579 -2.55 20.97 -12.11
CA ASN A 579 -1.43 21.22 -11.19
C ASN A 579 -0.25 21.85 -11.94
N LEU A 580 0.15 21.23 -13.05
CA LEU A 580 1.21 21.76 -13.89
C LEU A 580 0.85 23.14 -14.43
N ALA A 581 -0.38 23.36 -14.92
CA ALA A 581 -0.82 24.69 -15.39
C ALA A 581 -0.76 25.76 -14.28
N ALA A 582 -1.19 25.43 -13.06
CA ALA A 582 -1.18 26.33 -11.90
C ALA A 582 0.24 26.77 -11.50
N GLN A 583 1.21 25.87 -11.66
CA GLN A 583 2.63 26.09 -11.32
C GLN A 583 3.37 27.01 -12.30
N GLN A 584 2.86 27.25 -13.50
CA GLN A 584 3.59 27.99 -14.54
C GLN A 584 3.87 29.44 -14.17
N ARG A 585 5.10 29.92 -14.45
CA ARG A 585 5.45 31.34 -14.27
C ARG A 585 4.70 32.25 -15.24
N ASN A 586 4.46 31.78 -16.47
CA ASN A 586 3.77 32.54 -17.51
C ASN A 586 2.23 32.53 -17.34
N GLU A 587 1.54 33.46 -18.00
CA GLU A 587 0.07 33.47 -18.14
C GLU A 587 -0.35 32.48 -19.23
N VAL A 588 -0.34 31.18 -18.92
CA VAL A 588 -0.66 30.10 -19.87
C VAL A 588 -1.87 29.28 -19.44
N ALA A 589 -2.57 28.65 -20.38
CA ALA A 589 -3.58 27.64 -20.11
C ALA A 589 -3.40 26.44 -21.04
N PHE A 590 -3.71 25.24 -20.52
CA PHE A 590 -3.49 23.98 -21.22
C PHE A 590 -4.80 23.46 -21.84
N VAL A 591 -4.79 23.20 -23.14
CA VAL A 591 -5.99 22.74 -23.88
C VAL A 591 -5.74 21.40 -24.52
N ILE A 592 -6.35 20.38 -23.92
CA ILE A 592 -6.25 18.97 -24.34
C ILE A 592 -7.33 18.69 -25.39
N HIS A 593 -6.88 18.24 -26.56
CA HIS A 593 -7.68 17.98 -27.75
C HIS A 593 -7.83 16.48 -28.04
N ASN A 594 -6.86 15.66 -27.62
CA ASN A 594 -6.76 14.25 -27.94
C ASN A 594 -6.56 13.44 -26.66
N LEU A 595 -7.10 12.21 -26.61
CA LEU A 595 -6.88 11.28 -25.49
C LEU A 595 -6.41 9.93 -26.06
N PRO A 596 -5.12 9.55 -25.91
CA PRO A 596 -4.67 8.20 -26.18
C PRO A 596 -5.15 7.29 -25.05
N ILE A 597 -6.00 6.32 -25.38
CA ILE A 597 -6.66 5.44 -24.41
C ILE A 597 -6.45 4.00 -24.86
N ILE A 598 -6.12 3.11 -23.92
CA ILE A 598 -6.02 1.66 -24.16
C ILE A 598 -7.32 1.18 -24.83
N ALA A 599 -7.21 0.44 -25.93
CA ALA A 599 -8.36 0.03 -26.75
C ALA A 599 -9.48 -0.61 -25.90
N LYS A 600 -10.73 -0.39 -26.31
CA LYS A 600 -11.96 -0.80 -25.59
C LYS A 600 -12.21 -0.14 -24.23
N MET A 601 -11.22 0.46 -23.55
CA MET A 601 -11.44 1.07 -22.23
C MET A 601 -12.43 2.25 -22.27
N THR A 602 -12.45 3.00 -23.38
CA THR A 602 -13.48 4.03 -23.64
C THR A 602 -14.90 3.43 -23.67
N ALA A 603 -15.06 2.24 -24.26
CA ALA A 603 -16.36 1.58 -24.36
C ALA A 603 -16.82 1.02 -23.00
N ILE A 604 -15.90 0.40 -22.25
CA ILE A 604 -16.14 -0.05 -20.87
C ILE A 604 -16.52 1.13 -19.97
N SER A 605 -15.77 2.23 -20.02
CA SER A 605 -16.06 3.43 -19.24
C SER A 605 -17.46 3.99 -19.54
N LYS A 606 -17.85 4.08 -20.83
CA LYS A 606 -19.20 4.50 -21.23
C LYS A 606 -20.29 3.55 -20.74
N ALA A 607 -20.07 2.23 -20.80
CA ALA A 607 -21.01 1.23 -20.29
C ALA A 607 -21.23 1.34 -18.76
N CYS A 608 -20.25 1.86 -18.03
CA CYS A 608 -20.32 2.11 -16.59
C CYS A 608 -20.79 3.53 -16.22
N GLY A 609 -21.12 4.38 -17.20
CA GLY A 609 -21.48 5.78 -16.96
C GLY A 609 -20.36 6.57 -16.27
N ASN A 610 -20.72 7.34 -15.24
CA ASN A 610 -19.80 8.25 -14.55
C ASN A 610 -18.91 7.56 -13.49
N LEU A 611 -18.71 6.23 -13.56
CA LEU A 611 -17.96 5.48 -12.55
C LEU A 611 -16.46 5.80 -12.58
N PHE A 612 -15.89 5.94 -13.78
CA PHE A 612 -14.45 6.16 -14.00
C PHE A 612 -14.13 7.57 -14.52
N ASN A 613 -15.06 8.24 -15.22
CA ASN A 613 -14.86 9.58 -15.80
C ASN A 613 -13.60 9.69 -16.70
N LEU A 614 -13.29 8.62 -17.45
CA LEU A 614 -12.08 8.51 -18.28
C LEU A 614 -12.02 9.56 -19.40
N VAL A 615 -13.15 9.83 -20.07
CA VAL A 615 -13.21 10.82 -21.16
C VAL A 615 -13.17 12.25 -20.62
N GLN A 616 -13.60 12.45 -19.37
CA GLN A 616 -13.52 13.70 -18.62
C GLN A 616 -12.12 13.94 -18.03
N GLY A 617 -11.20 12.97 -18.15
CA GLY A 617 -9.81 13.10 -17.69
C GLY A 617 -9.59 12.97 -16.18
N THR A 618 -10.60 12.56 -15.42
CA THR A 618 -10.51 12.39 -13.95
C THR A 618 -10.55 10.92 -13.52
N SER A 619 -10.31 9.98 -14.44
CA SER A 619 -9.99 8.59 -14.10
C SER A 619 -8.61 8.57 -13.46
N ALA A 620 -8.44 7.83 -12.38
CA ALA A 620 -7.12 7.63 -11.82
C ALA A 620 -6.26 6.82 -12.80
N GLU A 621 -4.97 7.14 -12.84
CA GLU A 621 -3.95 6.31 -13.45
C GLU A 621 -2.95 5.88 -12.36
N THR A 622 -2.10 4.91 -12.63
CA THR A 622 -0.99 4.53 -11.74
C THR A 622 0.26 4.31 -12.57
N SER A 623 1.41 4.85 -12.17
CA SER A 623 2.64 4.85 -12.97
C SER A 623 2.36 5.22 -14.44
N GLY A 624 1.66 6.34 -14.66
CA GLY A 624 1.29 6.78 -16.00
C GLY A 624 2.48 7.36 -16.76
N GLY A 625 2.17 8.11 -17.82
CA GLY A 625 3.18 8.78 -18.64
C GLY A 625 3.47 10.19 -18.13
N LEU A 626 4.58 10.74 -18.59
CA LEU A 626 4.86 12.17 -18.43
C LEU A 626 3.95 12.96 -19.36
N LEU A 627 3.38 14.04 -18.82
CA LEU A 627 2.74 15.12 -19.55
C LEU A 627 3.76 16.26 -19.71
N VAL A 628 4.33 16.39 -20.90
CA VAL A 628 5.47 17.28 -21.19
C VAL A 628 5.01 18.46 -22.05
N CYS A 629 5.37 19.68 -21.64
CA CYS A 629 5.27 20.89 -22.46
C CYS A 629 6.55 21.02 -23.31
N LEU A 630 6.41 20.94 -24.63
CA LEU A 630 7.52 20.98 -25.59
C LEU A 630 7.32 22.06 -26.66
N PRO A 631 8.42 22.68 -27.15
CA PRO A 631 8.39 23.49 -28.35
C PRO A 631 7.77 22.71 -29.51
N ARG A 632 6.84 23.34 -30.23
CA ARG A 632 6.07 22.73 -31.33
C ARG A 632 6.95 22.05 -32.39
N GLU A 633 8.11 22.62 -32.68
CA GLU A 633 9.07 22.13 -33.68
C GLU A 633 9.83 20.87 -33.24
N GLN A 634 9.93 20.63 -31.93
CA GLN A 634 10.68 19.52 -31.33
C GLN A 634 9.77 18.34 -30.98
N ALA A 635 8.51 18.59 -30.62
CA ALA A 635 7.56 17.57 -30.17
C ALA A 635 7.38 16.40 -31.15
N ALA A 636 7.39 16.65 -32.47
CA ALA A 636 7.32 15.58 -33.47
C ALA A 636 8.56 14.67 -33.46
N LYS A 637 9.74 15.24 -33.22
CA LYS A 637 11.01 14.50 -33.14
C LYS A 637 11.07 13.69 -31.83
N PHE A 638 10.69 14.30 -30.70
CA PHE A 638 10.51 13.62 -29.42
C PHE A 638 9.58 12.39 -29.56
N CYS A 639 8.41 12.56 -30.19
CA CYS A 639 7.48 11.47 -30.40
C CYS A 639 8.00 10.37 -31.35
N SER A 640 8.86 10.73 -32.31
CA SER A 640 9.51 9.75 -33.19
C SER A 640 10.60 8.95 -32.45
N GLU A 641 11.39 9.61 -31.60
CA GLU A 641 12.49 8.98 -30.89
C GLU A 641 12.00 8.05 -29.77
N MET A 642 10.96 8.45 -29.03
CA MET A 642 10.23 7.59 -28.08
C MET A 642 9.78 6.27 -28.72
N LYS A 643 9.24 6.33 -29.95
CA LYS A 643 8.82 5.14 -30.71
C LYS A 643 9.99 4.28 -31.16
N SER A 644 11.09 4.89 -31.60
CA SER A 644 12.28 4.13 -32.03
C SER A 644 12.95 3.39 -30.88
N GLN A 645 13.09 4.01 -29.71
CA GLN A 645 13.70 3.35 -28.55
C GLN A 645 12.82 2.20 -28.02
N SER A 646 11.49 2.39 -28.05
CA SER A 646 10.52 1.33 -27.71
C SER A 646 10.57 0.10 -28.63
N SER A 647 11.17 0.23 -29.82
CA SER A 647 11.28 -0.85 -30.82
C SER A 647 12.64 -1.57 -30.81
N GLY A 648 13.67 -1.00 -30.16
CA GLY A 648 15.06 -1.46 -30.26
C GLY A 648 15.54 -2.36 -29.10
N ALA A 649 14.86 -2.34 -27.95
CA ALA A 649 15.20 -3.20 -26.82
C ALA A 649 14.65 -4.62 -27.01
N GLY A 650 15.53 -5.62 -26.98
CA GLY A 650 15.21 -7.00 -27.34
C GLY A 650 14.11 -7.63 -26.48
N GLY A 651 13.06 -8.13 -27.13
CA GLY A 651 12.22 -9.20 -26.58
C GLY A 651 11.09 -8.81 -25.62
N GLN A 652 10.78 -7.53 -25.39
CA GLN A 652 9.53 -7.11 -24.71
C GLN A 652 9.17 -5.62 -24.91
N GLY A 653 9.30 -5.10 -26.13
CA GLY A 653 9.04 -3.70 -26.45
C GLY A 653 7.61 -3.24 -26.14
N ALA A 654 7.47 -2.37 -25.14
CA ALA A 654 7.07 -0.99 -25.45
C ALA A 654 6.01 -0.81 -26.56
N ALA A 655 4.70 -0.82 -26.28
CA ALA A 655 3.74 0.00 -27.05
C ALA A 655 3.92 1.51 -26.72
N GLY A 656 5.17 1.94 -26.62
CA GLY A 656 5.61 3.29 -26.26
C GLY A 656 5.45 4.24 -27.43
N GLY A 657 4.21 4.64 -27.68
CA GLY A 657 3.94 5.89 -28.35
C GLY A 657 4.14 7.06 -27.40
N ALA A 658 4.57 8.20 -27.93
CA ALA A 658 4.18 9.48 -27.36
C ALA A 658 3.20 10.16 -28.33
N TRP A 659 2.24 10.90 -27.77
CA TRP A 659 1.18 11.55 -28.51
C TRP A 659 1.17 13.04 -28.19
N ILE A 660 1.10 13.88 -29.22
CA ILE A 660 0.72 15.29 -29.05
C ILE A 660 -0.78 15.30 -28.78
N ILE A 661 -1.16 15.67 -27.54
CA ILE A 661 -2.53 15.62 -27.04
C ILE A 661 -3.19 17.00 -26.89
N GLY A 662 -2.45 18.09 -27.08
CA GLY A 662 -2.97 19.43 -26.87
C GLY A 662 -1.95 20.53 -27.11
N ILE A 663 -2.33 21.74 -26.71
CA ILE A 663 -1.53 22.97 -26.87
C ILE A 663 -1.54 23.79 -25.59
N VAL A 664 -0.54 24.65 -25.45
CA VAL A 664 -0.44 25.71 -24.46
C VAL A 664 -0.87 27.02 -25.10
N GLU A 665 -1.95 27.62 -24.62
CA GLU A 665 -2.45 28.93 -25.04
C GLU A 665 -2.09 30.00 -24.00
N LYS A 666 -2.27 31.28 -24.32
CA LYS A 666 -2.26 32.34 -23.29
C LYS A 666 -3.52 32.19 -22.43
N GLY A 667 -3.40 32.17 -21.09
CA GLY A 667 -4.55 31.97 -20.22
C GLY A 667 -4.28 32.07 -18.70
N ASP A 668 -5.21 31.52 -17.92
CA ASP A 668 -5.37 31.78 -16.48
C ASP A 668 -4.76 30.70 -15.56
N ARG A 669 -3.72 29.99 -16.03
CA ARG A 669 -3.03 28.90 -15.31
C ARG A 669 -3.95 27.73 -14.95
N ARG A 670 -4.84 27.37 -15.86
CA ARG A 670 -5.73 26.20 -15.78
C ARG A 670 -5.55 25.25 -16.96
N ALA A 671 -5.97 24.01 -16.77
CA ALA A 671 -6.11 23.01 -17.83
C ALA A 671 -7.57 22.67 -18.10
N ARG A 672 -7.89 22.44 -19.37
CA ARG A 672 -9.20 21.96 -19.83
C ARG A 672 -9.06 20.91 -20.93
N ILE A 673 -9.96 19.93 -20.91
CA ILE A 673 -10.22 19.06 -22.06
C ILE A 673 -11.37 19.69 -22.86
N ILE A 674 -11.30 19.69 -24.19
CA ILE A 674 -12.39 20.18 -25.04
C ILE A 674 -13.65 19.29 -24.92
N ASP A 675 -14.86 19.84 -25.11
CA ASP A 675 -16.14 19.13 -24.90
C ASP A 675 -16.28 17.78 -25.62
N LYS A 676 -15.58 17.62 -26.76
CA LYS A 676 -15.56 16.42 -27.59
C LYS A 676 -14.11 16.07 -27.95
N PRO A 677 -13.34 15.49 -27.02
CA PRO A 677 -11.94 15.18 -27.29
C PRO A 677 -11.84 14.03 -28.29
N ARG A 678 -10.85 14.08 -29.17
CA ARG A 678 -10.58 13.00 -30.12
C ARG A 678 -9.94 11.82 -29.36
N ILE A 679 -10.68 10.73 -29.23
CA ILE A 679 -10.13 9.48 -28.71
C ILE A 679 -9.19 8.87 -29.75
N ILE A 680 -7.99 8.50 -29.31
CA ILE A 680 -7.02 7.72 -30.07
C ILE A 680 -6.99 6.35 -29.39
N GLU A 681 -7.59 5.32 -29.99
CA GLU A 681 -7.51 3.98 -29.42
C GLU A 681 -6.10 3.41 -29.63
N VAL A 682 -5.49 2.96 -28.54
CA VAL A 682 -4.15 2.38 -28.52
C VAL A 682 -4.29 0.85 -28.36
N PRO A 683 -4.00 0.05 -29.40
CA PRO A 683 -4.15 -1.40 -29.34
C PRO A 683 -3.08 -2.02 -28.42
N PRO A 684 -3.38 -3.15 -27.76
CA PRO A 684 -2.41 -3.91 -26.96
C PRO A 684 -1.19 -4.37 -27.78
N ARG A 685 -0.04 -4.54 -27.11
CA ARG A 685 1.13 -5.24 -27.67
C ARG A 685 0.73 -6.63 -28.15
N GLY A 686 1.07 -6.96 -29.39
CA GLY A 686 0.81 -8.26 -30.01
C GLY A 686 -0.39 -8.30 -30.97
N SER A 687 -1.44 -7.51 -30.76
CA SER A 687 -2.66 -7.56 -31.58
C SER A 687 -2.45 -7.14 -33.05
N GLN A 688 -1.32 -6.47 -33.38
CA GLN A 688 -0.97 -6.11 -34.76
C GLN A 688 -0.38 -7.27 -35.59
N ALA A 689 0.16 -8.32 -34.96
CA ALA A 689 0.78 -9.43 -35.69
C ALA A 689 -0.23 -10.23 -36.54
N ALA A 690 -1.51 -10.28 -36.13
CA ALA A 690 -2.55 -11.04 -36.82
C ALA A 690 -3.07 -10.42 -38.13
N ASN A 691 -2.76 -9.14 -38.41
CA ASN A 691 -3.39 -8.38 -39.51
C ASN A 691 -2.47 -8.08 -40.71
N GLN A 692 -1.20 -8.49 -40.71
CA GLN A 692 -0.30 -8.28 -41.87
C GLN A 692 -0.23 -9.48 -42.84
N ASP A 693 -0.49 -10.71 -42.38
CA ASP A 693 -0.34 -11.92 -43.21
C ASP A 693 -1.42 -12.14 -44.28
N ASN A 694 -2.51 -11.37 -44.27
CA ASN A 694 -3.64 -11.51 -45.23
C ASN A 694 -3.59 -10.52 -46.42
N SER A 695 -2.41 -9.99 -46.79
CA SER A 695 -2.25 -9.07 -47.92
C SER A 695 -1.21 -9.50 -48.98
N SER A 696 -0.89 -10.79 -49.03
CA SER A 696 0.02 -11.39 -50.05
C SER A 696 -0.66 -11.59 -51.42
N THR A 697 -1.16 -10.51 -52.02
CA THR A 697 -1.52 -10.53 -53.46
C THR A 697 -0.27 -10.73 -54.31
N SER A 698 -0.20 -11.87 -54.98
CA SER A 698 0.92 -12.27 -55.84
C SER A 698 1.04 -11.35 -57.06
N PRO A 699 2.24 -10.85 -57.41
CA PRO A 699 2.43 -10.09 -58.64
C PRO A 699 2.43 -11.03 -59.86
N ALA A 700 1.59 -10.72 -60.85
CA ALA A 700 1.64 -11.38 -62.15
C ALA A 700 2.90 -10.97 -62.93
N PRO A 701 3.48 -11.85 -63.77
CA PRO A 701 4.73 -11.56 -64.46
C PRO A 701 4.54 -10.60 -65.64
N SER A 702 5.40 -9.59 -65.73
CA SER A 702 5.47 -8.65 -66.86
C SER A 702 5.95 -9.36 -68.14
N PRO A 703 5.40 -9.03 -69.33
CA PRO A 703 5.93 -9.53 -70.59
C PRO A 703 7.18 -8.75 -71.02
N ASN A 704 8.17 -9.48 -71.56
CA ASN A 704 9.33 -8.88 -72.24
C ASN A 704 8.90 -8.07 -73.47
N LEU A 705 9.57 -6.94 -73.72
CA LEU A 705 9.70 -6.37 -75.06
C LEU A 705 10.98 -5.52 -75.15
N SER A 706 11.89 -5.97 -76.01
CA SER A 706 13.06 -5.29 -76.63
C SER A 706 13.96 -4.43 -75.74
#